data_AF-G7W9U5-F1
#
_entry.id   AF-G7W9U5-F1
#
_cell.length_a   1.000
_cell.length_b   1.000
_cell.length_c   1.000
_cell.angle_alpha   90.00
_cell.angle_beta   90.00
_cell.angle_gamma   90.00
#
_symmetry.space_group_name_H-M   'P 1'
#
loop_
_entity.id
_entity.type
_entity.pdbx_description
1 polymer ?
#
loop_
_entity_poly.entity_id
_entity_poly.type
_entity_poly.pdbx_seq_one_letter_code
_entity_poly.pdbx_strand_id
1 'polypeptide(L)'
;MKRLLKKAHNWSIGILILLVLYLTLCPAVARGSVNSNITVEQAEQIIKDYFSIPEDYSSLTTDFNEYMDRSVYSLNWDSVEESGGSFHAEVDAVSGEILSVNQWEYRSTSAKLPALTAKDAEKIAVELTSKLVTKHFSELRQVKDWPPDFSIDSVQPFVYNFRWIRVVNGIPFPGNGVSISVSGEDGKVVNYNYDWTEGLPFPTPIKVISPEKARQVFKDTPMLELHYFIPPLIDPQGLESQRVRLVYQLSNNYYGGAIDAISGRPVTFEPQAVAYKSMSTTTSTSFEAASEAEDSQVSQDSPENSRQIRQKEAVDIIEKLITIPKDFVLNNASLNPDWQNPDEQVWELNWSSESYDKEEGYLNARVNAATGDLMGMDLYTGETSGSNSQSFTRKEAQKYADDFLRRIQPTRFEDVEAESKSASESYFEGVIPENIQVFTYDRIVNGVPVSQDGMSVIVDTAAKQVINYSMSWSKWDFPKASEVLSLDQAANDFLTMHPLELNYTFILHKNGQLSLRLVYQPKVDDSIIKLPLMDAETGDPLDWSGKTQFQPPKFYGFTDIQGNYAEKEISILGSIGAFREDGETFRPDDKLTLISLLRAMLAAEESNQDNDLSEEEIWQLAKKNGWVEETLQPNSEVSRENLSKMMIRLIGMEPSAQIKDIYTVPFTDAKEIQKESLGYIALAWGMGILKLDENTLYPEQTVTRAEGAYALVHTLLRK
;
A
#
# COMPACT_ATOMS: atom_id res chain seq x y z
N MET A 1 51.70 -55.14 -40.85
CA MET A 1 51.34 -54.07 -39.89
C MET A 1 50.85 -52.75 -40.50
N LYS A 2 50.83 -52.56 -41.83
CA LYS A 2 50.25 -51.35 -42.48
C LYS A 2 48.78 -51.48 -42.94
N ARG A 3 48.07 -52.56 -42.58
CA ARG A 3 46.65 -52.79 -42.93
C ARG A 3 45.66 -52.65 -41.75
N LEU A 4 46.15 -52.53 -40.51
CA LEU A 4 45.30 -52.33 -39.32
C LEU A 4 45.15 -50.86 -38.90
N LEU A 5 46.07 -49.97 -39.31
CA LEU A 5 45.98 -48.52 -39.01
C LEU A 5 45.12 -47.72 -40.01
N LYS A 6 44.71 -48.31 -41.14
CA LYS A 6 43.84 -47.62 -42.13
C LYS A 6 42.34 -47.88 -41.93
N LYS A 7 41.96 -48.80 -41.03
CA LYS A 7 40.55 -49.07 -40.69
C LYS A 7 40.07 -48.35 -39.43
N ALA A 8 40.98 -47.88 -38.57
CA ALA A 8 40.60 -47.08 -37.40
C ALA A 8 40.30 -45.60 -37.74
N HIS A 9 40.86 -45.06 -38.82
CA HIS A 9 40.67 -43.64 -39.18
C HIS A 9 39.35 -43.35 -39.94
N ASN A 10 38.78 -44.34 -40.63
CA ASN A 10 37.53 -44.16 -41.39
C ASN A 10 36.26 -44.43 -40.57
N TRP A 11 36.36 -44.99 -39.36
CA TRP A 11 35.22 -45.13 -38.44
C TRP A 11 35.06 -43.90 -37.54
N SER A 12 36.13 -43.15 -37.29
CA SER A 12 36.07 -41.89 -36.51
C SER A 12 35.45 -40.73 -37.29
N ILE A 13 35.62 -40.69 -38.62
CA ILE A 13 35.09 -39.61 -39.48
C ILE A 13 33.61 -39.82 -39.80
N GLY A 14 33.15 -41.08 -39.93
CA GLY A 14 31.75 -41.40 -40.15
C GLY A 14 30.84 -41.13 -38.94
N ILE A 15 31.36 -41.30 -37.72
CA ILE A 15 30.62 -41.00 -36.48
C ILE A 15 30.60 -39.50 -36.18
N LEU A 16 31.64 -38.75 -36.54
CA LEU A 16 31.65 -37.29 -36.40
C LEU A 16 30.67 -36.58 -37.37
N ILE A 17 30.50 -37.11 -38.59
CA ILE A 17 29.57 -36.51 -39.58
C ILE A 17 28.11 -36.86 -39.25
N LEU A 18 27.83 -38.00 -38.61
CA LEU A 18 26.47 -38.33 -38.12
C LEU A 18 26.09 -37.58 -36.83
N LEU A 19 27.06 -37.18 -36.00
CA LEU A 19 26.83 -36.30 -34.83
C LEU A 19 26.71 -34.82 -35.21
N VAL A 20 27.34 -34.37 -36.31
CA VAL A 20 27.15 -33.00 -36.83
C VAL A 20 25.85 -32.85 -37.63
N LEU A 21 25.31 -33.91 -38.24
CA LEU A 21 24.01 -33.87 -38.93
C LEU A 21 22.78 -34.03 -38.00
N TYR A 22 22.96 -34.40 -36.73
CA TYR A 22 21.88 -34.39 -35.73
C TYR A 22 21.79 -33.07 -34.94
N LEU A 23 22.70 -32.12 -35.18
CA LEU A 23 22.69 -30.78 -34.58
C LEU A 23 22.08 -29.70 -35.49
N THR A 24 21.52 -30.04 -36.65
CA THR A 24 20.98 -29.05 -37.61
C THR A 24 19.52 -29.28 -38.01
N LEU A 25 18.72 -29.97 -37.19
CA LEU A 25 17.26 -30.09 -37.38
C LEU A 25 16.53 -30.09 -36.03
N CYS A 26 16.84 -29.13 -35.15
CA CYS A 26 15.74 -28.52 -34.42
C CYS A 26 15.09 -27.56 -35.42
N PRO A 27 13.77 -27.59 -35.67
CA PRO A 27 13.14 -26.42 -36.21
C PRO A 27 13.52 -25.30 -35.24
N ALA A 28 14.30 -24.33 -35.73
CA ALA A 28 14.25 -23.01 -35.15
C ALA A 28 12.77 -22.63 -35.24
N VAL A 29 12.04 -22.88 -34.16
CA VAL A 29 10.90 -22.06 -33.83
C VAL A 29 11.51 -20.67 -33.90
N ALA A 30 11.12 -19.92 -34.92
CA ALA A 30 11.40 -18.52 -35.00
C ALA A 30 10.78 -17.93 -33.73
N ARG A 31 11.56 -17.86 -32.64
CA ARG A 31 11.32 -16.91 -31.57
C ARG A 31 11.26 -15.58 -32.30
N GLY A 32 10.12 -14.92 -32.20
CA GLY A 32 9.92 -13.59 -32.76
C GLY A 32 11.14 -12.74 -32.45
N SER A 33 11.53 -11.89 -33.39
CA SER A 33 12.64 -10.96 -33.20
C SER A 33 12.41 -10.18 -31.91
N VAL A 34 13.13 -10.57 -30.85
CA VAL A 34 13.20 -9.85 -29.58
C VAL A 34 13.66 -8.44 -29.93
N ASN A 35 12.78 -7.45 -29.73
CA ASN A 35 13.11 -6.07 -30.01
C ASN A 35 13.97 -5.54 -28.86
N SER A 36 15.27 -5.85 -28.90
CA SER A 36 16.25 -5.45 -27.90
C SER A 36 17.48 -4.86 -28.58
N ASN A 37 17.95 -3.72 -28.07
CA ASN A 37 19.18 -3.04 -28.49
C ASN A 37 20.35 -3.25 -27.52
N ILE A 38 20.08 -3.73 -26.30
CA ILE A 38 21.09 -4.00 -25.28
C ILE A 38 21.04 -5.46 -24.81
N THR A 39 22.11 -5.98 -24.21
CA THR A 39 22.10 -7.32 -23.59
C THR A 39 21.73 -7.24 -22.11
N VAL A 40 21.37 -8.37 -21.50
CA VAL A 40 21.10 -8.45 -20.07
C VAL A 40 22.32 -8.07 -19.22
N GLU A 41 23.54 -8.37 -19.69
CA GLU A 41 24.79 -7.97 -19.02
C GLU A 41 25.02 -6.46 -19.12
N GLN A 42 24.58 -5.83 -20.22
CA GLN A 42 24.61 -4.37 -20.34
C GLN A 42 23.56 -3.74 -19.41
N ALA A 43 22.36 -4.33 -19.30
CA ALA A 43 21.34 -3.90 -18.34
C ALA A 43 21.85 -4.01 -16.88
N GLU A 44 22.47 -5.14 -16.51
CA GLU A 44 23.13 -5.31 -15.21
C GLU A 44 24.19 -4.23 -14.95
N GLN A 45 25.04 -3.93 -15.94
CA GLN A 45 26.06 -2.90 -15.79
C GLN A 45 25.44 -1.51 -15.62
N ILE A 46 24.38 -1.20 -16.39
CA ILE A 46 23.64 0.06 -16.25
C ILE A 46 23.11 0.22 -14.82
N ILE A 47 22.51 -0.82 -14.23
CA ILE A 47 22.07 -0.75 -12.82
C ILE A 47 23.24 -0.46 -11.88
N LYS A 48 24.36 -1.19 -12.01
CA LYS A 48 25.54 -1.03 -11.15
C LYS A 48 26.25 0.31 -11.29
N ASP A 49 26.06 1.02 -12.40
CA ASP A 49 26.63 2.36 -12.61
C ASP A 49 25.91 3.43 -11.77
N TYR A 50 24.65 3.18 -11.35
CA TYR A 50 23.83 4.15 -10.60
C TYR A 50 23.43 3.68 -9.20
N PHE A 51 23.35 2.37 -8.97
CA PHE A 51 22.89 1.79 -7.71
C PHE A 51 23.92 0.84 -7.12
N SER A 52 24.08 0.91 -5.79
CA SER A 52 24.92 0.00 -5.03
C SER A 52 24.07 -1.19 -4.55
N ILE A 53 24.37 -2.38 -5.07
CA ILE A 53 23.73 -3.62 -4.64
C ILE A 53 24.49 -4.14 -3.40
N PRO A 54 23.81 -4.54 -2.31
CA PRO A 54 24.46 -5.15 -1.15
C PRO A 54 25.32 -6.37 -1.52
N GLU A 55 26.49 -6.52 -0.89
CA GLU A 55 27.44 -7.61 -1.22
C GLU A 55 26.87 -9.00 -0.94
N ASP A 56 25.98 -9.13 0.04
CA ASP A 56 25.30 -10.37 0.41
C ASP A 56 24.19 -10.76 -0.59
N TYR A 57 23.73 -9.82 -1.44
CA TYR A 57 22.72 -10.05 -2.47
C TYR A 57 23.38 -10.59 -3.73
N SER A 58 23.89 -11.80 -3.63
CA SER A 58 24.77 -12.42 -4.64
C SER A 58 24.06 -13.42 -5.56
N SER A 59 22.82 -13.80 -5.25
CA SER A 59 22.02 -14.71 -6.08
C SER A 59 21.26 -13.91 -7.14
N LEU A 60 21.84 -13.78 -8.35
CA LEU A 60 21.21 -13.09 -9.47
C LEU A 60 20.32 -14.04 -10.30
N THR A 61 19.06 -13.66 -10.47
CA THR A 61 18.14 -14.20 -11.48
C THR A 61 17.75 -13.10 -12.48
N THR A 62 17.59 -13.50 -13.74
CA THR A 62 17.28 -12.55 -14.82
C THR A 62 16.17 -13.08 -15.69
N ASP A 63 15.22 -12.22 -16.00
CA ASP A 63 14.09 -12.51 -16.88
C ASP A 63 14.01 -11.46 -18.00
N PHE A 64 13.37 -11.87 -19.11
CA PHE A 64 13.07 -10.97 -20.22
C PHE A 64 11.56 -10.93 -20.42
N ASN A 65 11.00 -9.75 -20.22
CA ASN A 65 9.57 -9.51 -20.24
C ASN A 65 9.21 -8.63 -21.45
N GLU A 66 8.11 -8.97 -22.13
CA GLU A 66 7.52 -8.12 -23.16
C GLU A 66 6.15 -7.66 -22.66
N TYR A 67 6.04 -6.37 -22.39
CA TYR A 67 4.78 -5.69 -22.15
C TYR A 67 4.27 -5.07 -23.47
N MET A 68 3.01 -4.65 -23.51
CA MET A 68 2.34 -4.22 -24.75
C MET A 68 3.10 -3.16 -25.56
N ASP A 69 3.87 -2.28 -24.90
CA ASP A 69 4.62 -1.20 -25.54
C ASP A 69 6.15 -1.29 -25.37
N ARG A 70 6.67 -2.25 -24.60
CA ARG A 70 8.08 -2.28 -24.19
C ARG A 70 8.63 -3.68 -23.96
N SER A 71 9.91 -3.83 -24.25
CA SER A 71 10.70 -5.02 -23.93
C SER A 71 11.60 -4.67 -22.75
N VAL A 72 11.67 -5.51 -21.73
CA VAL A 72 12.29 -5.20 -20.44
C VAL A 72 13.17 -6.37 -19.98
N TYR A 73 14.35 -6.05 -19.46
CA TYR A 73 15.13 -6.96 -18.64
C TYR A 73 14.79 -6.74 -17.18
N SER A 74 14.32 -7.79 -16.50
CA SER A 74 14.09 -7.78 -15.05
C SER A 74 15.24 -8.54 -14.39
N LEU A 75 15.88 -7.93 -13.40
CA LEU A 75 17.03 -8.47 -12.67
C LEU A 75 16.70 -8.49 -11.18
N ASN A 76 16.89 -9.64 -10.54
CA ASN A 76 16.64 -9.81 -9.12
C ASN A 76 17.88 -10.39 -8.43
N TRP A 77 18.38 -9.70 -7.42
CA TRP A 77 19.48 -10.13 -6.57
C TRP A 77 18.95 -10.47 -5.19
N ASP A 78 18.97 -11.74 -4.82
CA ASP A 78 18.53 -12.20 -3.49
C ASP A 78 19.70 -12.37 -2.54
N SER A 79 19.45 -12.09 -1.25
CA SER A 79 20.39 -12.43 -0.18
C SER A 79 20.55 -13.94 -0.07
N VAL A 80 21.79 -14.38 0.12
CA VAL A 80 22.11 -15.78 0.43
C VAL A 80 22.15 -16.06 1.95
N GLU A 81 21.95 -15.03 2.77
CA GLU A 81 21.95 -15.12 4.23
C GLU A 81 20.55 -15.39 4.79
N GLU A 82 20.49 -15.97 6.00
CA GLU A 82 19.24 -16.31 6.68
C GLU A 82 18.41 -15.06 7.06
N SER A 83 19.05 -13.89 7.17
CA SER A 83 18.37 -12.62 7.33
C SER A 83 17.46 -12.29 6.14
N GLY A 84 17.72 -12.80 4.93
CA GLY A 84 16.92 -12.54 3.74
C GLY A 84 17.10 -11.11 3.19
N GLY A 85 16.31 -10.79 2.16
CA GLY A 85 16.37 -9.51 1.45
C GLY A 85 16.53 -9.70 -0.06
N SER A 86 16.13 -8.68 -0.83
CA SER A 86 16.26 -8.68 -2.29
C SER A 86 16.43 -7.27 -2.85
N PHE A 87 17.08 -7.19 -4.01
CA PHE A 87 17.15 -5.99 -4.85
C PHE A 87 16.63 -6.36 -6.22
N HIS A 88 15.56 -5.71 -6.65
CA HIS A 88 14.93 -5.91 -7.94
C HIS A 88 15.10 -4.66 -8.80
N ALA A 89 15.35 -4.84 -10.10
CA ALA A 89 15.41 -3.73 -11.05
C ALA A 89 14.91 -4.12 -12.44
N GLU A 90 14.34 -3.15 -13.15
CA GLU A 90 13.91 -3.29 -14.52
C GLU A 90 14.54 -2.24 -15.44
N VAL A 91 15.00 -2.70 -16.61
CA VAL A 91 15.64 -1.86 -17.62
C VAL A 91 14.97 -2.07 -18.97
N ASP A 92 14.62 -0.98 -19.65
CA ASP A 92 14.11 -1.04 -21.01
C ASP A 92 15.19 -1.61 -21.96
N ALA A 93 14.85 -2.70 -22.64
CA ALA A 93 15.77 -3.44 -23.49
C ALA A 93 16.13 -2.71 -24.79
N VAL A 94 15.42 -1.64 -25.15
CA VAL A 94 15.63 -0.85 -26.37
C VAL A 94 16.37 0.45 -26.07
N SER A 95 15.96 1.20 -25.04
CA SER A 95 16.54 2.49 -24.68
C SER A 95 17.67 2.38 -23.65
N GLY A 96 17.67 1.33 -22.83
CA GLY A 96 18.55 1.21 -21.66
C GLY A 96 18.17 2.13 -20.50
N GLU A 97 16.97 2.71 -20.51
CA GLU A 97 16.45 3.49 -19.39
C GLU A 97 16.08 2.54 -18.23
N ILE A 98 16.49 2.91 -17.02
CA ILE A 98 16.07 2.22 -15.80
C ILE A 98 14.62 2.60 -15.55
N LEU A 99 13.73 1.61 -15.49
CA LEU A 99 12.29 1.78 -15.33
C LEU A 99 11.90 1.68 -13.87
N SER A 100 12.41 0.69 -13.15
CA SER A 100 12.12 0.50 -11.73
C SER A 100 13.31 -0.06 -10.98
N VAL A 101 13.39 0.28 -9.70
CA VAL A 101 14.27 -0.35 -8.70
C VAL A 101 13.47 -0.49 -7.42
N ASN A 102 13.52 -1.65 -6.80
CA ASN A 102 12.94 -1.90 -5.49
C ASN A 102 13.91 -2.71 -4.64
N GLN A 103 14.22 -2.25 -3.45
CA GLN A 103 15.05 -2.95 -2.49
C GLN A 103 14.21 -3.27 -1.26
N TRP A 104 14.13 -4.56 -0.94
CA TRP A 104 13.50 -5.05 0.26
C TRP A 104 14.55 -5.64 1.19
N GLU A 105 14.57 -5.16 2.43
CA GLU A 105 15.40 -5.70 3.50
C GLU A 105 14.48 -6.26 4.59
N TYR A 106 14.71 -7.50 4.99
CA TYR A 106 14.08 -8.04 6.19
C TYR A 106 14.84 -7.55 7.42
N ARG A 107 14.15 -6.85 8.31
CA ARG A 107 14.74 -6.33 9.57
C ARG A 107 13.99 -6.89 10.76
N SER A 108 14.73 -7.45 11.71
CA SER A 108 14.23 -8.00 12.97
C SER A 108 14.21 -6.97 14.11
N THR A 109 14.50 -5.70 13.82
CA THR A 109 14.68 -4.65 14.85
C THR A 109 13.83 -3.42 14.55
N SER A 110 13.43 -2.74 15.62
CA SER A 110 12.54 -1.59 15.66
C SER A 110 12.94 -0.44 14.73
N ALA A 111 11.93 0.34 14.31
CA ALA A 111 12.10 1.60 13.61
C ALA A 111 13.20 2.48 14.21
N LYS A 112 14.09 3.00 13.36
CA LYS A 112 15.14 3.96 13.73
C LYS A 112 14.77 5.34 13.20
N LEU A 113 15.13 6.39 13.96
CA LEU A 113 15.07 7.75 13.44
C LEU A 113 15.95 7.92 12.20
N PRO A 114 15.56 8.80 11.26
CA PRO A 114 16.39 9.11 10.11
C PRO A 114 17.66 9.85 10.56
N ALA A 115 18.81 9.45 9.99
CA ALA A 115 20.08 10.15 10.12
C ALA A 115 20.22 11.33 9.14
N LEU A 116 19.39 11.38 8.09
CA LEU A 116 19.33 12.44 7.09
C LEU A 116 18.12 13.35 7.31
N THR A 117 18.26 14.62 6.93
CA THR A 117 17.11 15.52 6.82
C THR A 117 16.35 15.26 5.52
N ALA A 118 15.08 15.69 5.45
CA ALA A 118 14.29 15.64 4.22
C ALA A 118 14.97 16.39 3.05
N LYS A 119 15.69 17.48 3.35
CA LYS A 119 16.43 18.28 2.35
C LYS A 119 17.67 17.56 1.83
N ASP A 120 18.37 16.82 2.68
CA ASP A 120 19.51 15.99 2.26
C ASP A 120 19.03 14.85 1.35
N ALA A 121 17.94 14.18 1.74
CA ALA A 121 17.32 13.13 0.94
C ALA A 121 16.76 13.67 -0.39
N GLU A 122 16.16 14.86 -0.39
CA GLU A 122 15.66 15.52 -1.60
C GLU A 122 16.79 15.80 -2.58
N LYS A 123 17.95 16.25 -2.08
CA LYS A 123 19.14 16.48 -2.92
C LYS A 123 19.60 15.19 -3.60
N ILE A 124 19.59 14.07 -2.90
CA ILE A 124 19.92 12.75 -3.46
C ILE A 124 18.94 12.39 -4.57
N ALA A 125 17.63 12.52 -4.30
CA ALA A 125 16.59 12.20 -5.27
C ALA A 125 16.67 13.09 -6.53
N VAL A 126 16.82 14.42 -6.38
CA VAL A 126 17.02 15.36 -7.49
C VAL A 126 18.26 15.01 -8.31
N GLU A 127 19.37 14.69 -7.66
CA GLU A 127 20.60 14.31 -8.34
C GLU A 127 20.40 13.03 -9.17
N LEU A 128 19.77 12.01 -8.60
CA LEU A 128 19.48 10.76 -9.32
C LEU A 128 18.53 10.99 -10.50
N THR A 129 17.40 11.68 -10.30
CA THR A 129 16.45 12.00 -11.37
C THR A 129 17.11 12.76 -12.51
N SER A 130 17.99 13.72 -12.20
CA SER A 130 18.69 14.51 -13.22
C SER A 130 19.66 13.67 -14.08
N LYS A 131 20.22 12.60 -13.51
CA LYS A 131 21.12 11.67 -14.21
C LYS A 131 20.32 10.67 -15.06
N LEU A 132 19.33 10.01 -14.46
CA LEU A 132 18.57 8.93 -15.13
C LEU A 132 17.61 9.46 -16.20
N VAL A 133 16.96 10.60 -15.95
CA VAL A 133 15.86 11.09 -16.80
C VAL A 133 16.30 12.29 -17.64
N THR A 134 17.55 12.30 -18.10
CA THR A 134 18.19 13.44 -18.79
C THR A 134 17.36 13.96 -19.98
N LYS A 135 16.79 13.05 -20.79
CA LYS A 135 16.00 13.39 -21.98
C LYS A 135 14.70 14.15 -21.66
N HIS A 136 14.07 13.82 -20.54
CA HIS A 136 12.73 14.28 -20.18
C HIS A 136 12.70 15.21 -18.97
N PHE A 137 13.86 15.50 -18.37
CA PHE A 137 13.97 16.28 -17.15
C PHE A 137 13.29 17.66 -17.23
N SER A 138 13.32 18.32 -18.40
CA SER A 138 12.66 19.63 -18.60
C SER A 138 11.13 19.57 -18.60
N GLU A 139 10.56 18.39 -18.83
CA GLU A 139 9.12 18.13 -18.75
C GLU A 139 8.70 17.70 -17.33
N LEU A 140 9.64 17.48 -16.40
CA LEU A 140 9.32 17.06 -15.04
C LEU A 140 9.16 18.25 -14.10
N ARG A 141 8.16 18.15 -13.21
CA ARG A 141 7.97 19.08 -12.10
C ARG A 141 7.78 18.31 -10.81
N GLN A 142 8.58 18.65 -9.80
CA GLN A 142 8.45 18.05 -8.48
C GLN A 142 7.13 18.46 -7.82
N VAL A 143 6.44 17.50 -7.22
CA VAL A 143 5.28 17.71 -6.37
C VAL A 143 5.79 17.97 -4.95
N LYS A 144 5.66 19.22 -4.46
CA LYS A 144 6.21 19.65 -3.16
C LYS A 144 5.33 19.26 -1.97
N ASP A 145 4.03 19.14 -2.18
CA ASP A 145 3.07 18.77 -1.15
C ASP A 145 2.79 17.26 -1.12
N TRP A 146 3.65 16.45 -1.75
CA TRP A 146 3.54 14.99 -1.70
C TRP A 146 3.91 14.55 -0.30
N PRO A 147 2.96 14.05 0.51
CA PRO A 147 3.30 13.61 1.85
C PRO A 147 4.28 12.44 1.72
N PRO A 148 5.41 12.44 2.45
CA PRO A 148 6.17 11.23 2.68
C PRO A 148 5.20 10.16 3.15
N ASP A 149 5.07 9.08 2.38
CA ASP A 149 4.31 7.93 2.82
C ASP A 149 4.99 7.39 4.08
N PHE A 150 4.31 7.54 5.21
CA PHE A 150 4.83 7.20 6.53
C PHE A 150 4.28 5.84 6.89
N SER A 151 4.93 4.79 6.38
CA SER A 151 4.84 3.49 7.00
C SER A 151 6.05 3.34 7.92
N ILE A 152 5.92 3.84 9.16
CA ILE A 152 6.67 3.21 10.25
C ILE A 152 5.82 2.03 10.71
N ASP A 153 5.69 1.05 9.82
CA ASP A 153 5.56 -0.31 10.31
C ASP A 153 6.90 -0.64 10.97
N SER A 154 6.85 -1.29 12.13
CA SER A 154 8.02 -1.63 12.97
C SER A 154 9.09 -2.47 12.27
N VAL A 155 8.86 -2.83 11.00
CA VAL A 155 9.61 -3.74 10.16
C VAL A 155 10.40 -3.02 9.04
N GLN A 156 10.09 -1.75 8.71
CA GLN A 156 10.71 -1.04 7.58
C GLN A 156 11.49 0.23 7.99
N PRO A 157 12.60 0.56 7.30
CA PRO A 157 13.37 1.76 7.58
C PRO A 157 12.59 3.04 7.24
N PHE A 158 12.85 4.12 7.97
CA PHE A 158 12.30 5.43 7.65
C PHE A 158 12.69 5.84 6.23
N VAL A 159 11.71 6.15 5.37
CA VAL A 159 11.91 6.55 3.97
C VAL A 159 11.32 7.92 3.67
N TYR A 160 12.09 8.74 2.95
CA TYR A 160 11.61 9.99 2.35
C TYR A 160 11.13 9.73 0.93
N ASN A 161 9.85 10.01 0.66
CA ASN A 161 9.25 9.82 -0.66
C ASN A 161 9.19 11.13 -1.44
N PHE A 162 9.64 11.09 -2.69
CA PHE A 162 9.63 12.22 -3.62
C PHE A 162 8.95 11.84 -4.91
N ARG A 163 8.16 12.76 -5.48
CA ARG A 163 7.46 12.56 -6.74
C ARG A 163 7.67 13.74 -7.69
N TRP A 164 7.91 13.42 -8.96
CA TRP A 164 7.84 14.33 -10.08
C TRP A 164 6.72 13.89 -11.00
N ILE A 165 5.94 14.84 -11.50
CA ILE A 165 4.95 14.60 -12.53
C ILE A 165 5.41 15.23 -13.85
N ARG A 166 5.01 14.63 -14.96
CA ARG A 166 5.20 15.22 -16.28
C ARG A 166 4.29 16.42 -16.46
N VAL A 167 4.79 17.46 -17.11
CA VAL A 167 4.07 18.68 -17.45
C VAL A 167 4.28 18.97 -18.94
N VAL A 168 3.19 18.94 -19.70
CA VAL A 168 3.21 19.21 -21.14
C VAL A 168 2.34 20.43 -21.41
N ASN A 169 2.87 21.43 -22.12
CA ASN A 169 2.19 22.71 -22.38
C ASN A 169 1.70 23.43 -21.10
N GLY A 170 2.37 23.23 -19.97
CA GLY A 170 1.96 23.78 -18.67
C GLY A 170 0.81 23.03 -17.99
N ILE A 171 0.35 21.92 -18.56
CA ILE A 171 -0.74 21.08 -18.02
C ILE A 171 -0.12 19.82 -17.41
N PRO A 172 -0.46 19.48 -16.15
CA PRO A 172 0.05 18.30 -15.48
C PRO A 172 -0.45 17.01 -16.14
N PHE A 173 0.41 15.99 -16.14
CA PHE A 173 0.06 14.64 -16.49
C PHE A 173 0.46 13.70 -15.34
N PRO A 174 -0.41 13.53 -14.32
CA PRO A 174 -0.05 12.82 -13.08
C PRO A 174 0.31 11.34 -13.28
N GLY A 175 -0.24 10.69 -14.31
CA GLY A 175 0.08 9.30 -14.65
C GLY A 175 1.44 9.09 -15.32
N ASN A 176 2.25 10.14 -15.50
CA ASN A 176 3.62 10.06 -15.98
C ASN A 176 4.53 10.83 -15.04
N GLY A 177 5.72 10.30 -14.78
CA GLY A 177 6.61 10.92 -13.83
C GLY A 177 7.67 10.00 -13.28
N VAL A 178 8.22 10.42 -12.14
CA VAL A 178 9.23 9.69 -11.40
C VAL A 178 8.83 9.68 -9.93
N SER A 179 8.86 8.53 -9.27
CA SER A 179 8.79 8.43 -7.82
C SER A 179 10.09 7.83 -7.28
N ILE A 180 10.58 8.37 -6.15
CA ILE A 180 11.82 7.93 -5.51
C ILE A 180 11.61 7.88 -4.00
N SER A 181 12.02 6.78 -3.39
CA SER A 181 12.08 6.62 -1.93
C SER A 181 13.54 6.54 -1.50
N VAL A 182 13.95 7.44 -0.62
CA VAL A 182 15.31 7.54 -0.09
C VAL A 182 15.31 7.15 1.38
N SER A 183 16.11 6.13 1.74
CA SER A 183 16.37 5.74 3.12
C SER A 183 16.87 6.93 3.93
N GLY A 184 16.18 7.22 5.03
CA GLY A 184 16.59 8.24 5.97
C GLY A 184 17.81 7.84 6.80
N GLU A 185 18.17 6.56 6.87
CA GLU A 185 19.31 6.06 7.66
C GLU A 185 20.64 6.29 6.96
N ASP A 186 20.71 6.00 5.66
CA ASP A 186 21.98 5.98 4.91
C ASP A 186 21.91 6.68 3.55
N GLY A 187 20.74 7.18 3.15
CA GLY A 187 20.55 7.89 1.88
C GLY A 187 20.49 7.00 0.65
N LYS A 188 20.43 5.66 0.82
CA LYS A 188 20.23 4.75 -0.32
C LYS A 188 18.85 4.93 -0.92
N VAL A 189 18.75 4.78 -2.23
CA VAL A 189 17.46 4.73 -2.92
C VAL A 189 16.92 3.32 -2.83
N VAL A 190 15.83 3.15 -2.08
CA VAL A 190 15.19 1.84 -1.85
C VAL A 190 14.03 1.60 -2.79
N ASN A 191 13.49 2.65 -3.39
CA ASN A 191 12.49 2.54 -4.44
C ASN A 191 12.72 3.64 -5.49
N TYR A 192 12.62 3.28 -6.76
CA TYR A 192 12.60 4.20 -7.89
C TYR A 192 11.59 3.65 -8.90
N ASN A 193 10.72 4.50 -9.41
CA ASN A 193 9.83 4.16 -10.50
C ASN A 193 9.79 5.29 -11.54
N TYR A 194 9.82 4.92 -12.81
CA TYR A 194 9.79 5.82 -13.95
C TYR A 194 8.69 5.43 -14.91
N ASP A 195 7.55 6.12 -14.78
CA ASP A 195 6.39 5.94 -15.64
C ASP A 195 6.44 6.97 -16.75
N TRP A 196 6.71 6.50 -17.96
CA TRP A 196 6.76 7.36 -19.12
C TRP A 196 6.07 6.74 -20.32
N THR A 197 5.26 7.55 -20.99
CA THR A 197 4.57 7.16 -22.21
C THR A 197 5.09 7.96 -23.40
N GLU A 198 5.56 7.22 -24.39
CA GLU A 198 6.06 7.74 -25.65
C GLU A 198 5.03 7.61 -26.78
N GLY A 199 5.18 8.45 -27.80
CA GLY A 199 4.46 8.27 -29.07
C GLY A 199 2.96 8.59 -29.08
N LEU A 200 2.35 8.95 -27.94
CA LEU A 200 0.96 9.39 -27.90
C LEU A 200 0.82 10.90 -28.19
N PRO A 201 -0.08 11.30 -29.09
CA PRO A 201 -0.32 12.71 -29.37
C PRO A 201 -1.07 13.37 -28.20
N PHE A 202 -0.50 14.43 -27.65
CA PHE A 202 -1.15 15.24 -26.62
C PHE A 202 -2.25 16.14 -27.24
N PRO A 203 -3.50 16.09 -26.74
CA PRO A 203 -4.52 17.04 -27.14
C PRO A 203 -4.07 18.48 -26.87
N THR A 204 -4.16 19.35 -27.88
CA THR A 204 -3.89 20.77 -27.71
C THR A 204 -5.02 21.43 -26.90
N PRO A 205 -4.73 22.30 -25.92
CA PRO A 205 -5.74 22.97 -25.11
C PRO A 205 -6.43 24.13 -25.87
N ILE A 206 -7.04 23.82 -27.02
CA ILE A 206 -7.78 24.77 -27.86
C ILE A 206 -9.27 24.51 -27.65
N LYS A 207 -10.05 25.55 -27.32
CA LYS A 207 -11.50 25.46 -27.02
C LYS A 207 -11.83 24.62 -25.77
N VAL A 208 -10.93 24.64 -24.78
CA VAL A 208 -11.23 24.09 -23.46
C VAL A 208 -12.41 24.85 -22.84
N ILE A 209 -13.37 24.13 -22.26
CA ILE A 209 -14.48 24.74 -21.51
C ILE A 209 -13.96 25.48 -20.27
N SER A 210 -14.72 26.43 -19.72
CA SER A 210 -14.25 27.12 -18.51
C SER A 210 -14.33 26.20 -17.27
N PRO A 211 -13.48 26.44 -16.25
CA PRO A 211 -13.57 25.72 -14.98
C PRO A 211 -14.96 25.79 -14.33
N GLU A 212 -15.67 26.91 -14.45
CA GLU A 212 -17.04 27.08 -13.94
C GLU A 212 -18.03 26.18 -14.69
N LYS A 213 -17.85 26.03 -16.00
CA LYS A 213 -18.68 25.12 -16.79
C LYS A 213 -18.42 23.67 -16.40
N ALA A 214 -17.17 23.29 -16.16
CA ALA A 214 -16.83 21.95 -15.67
C ALA A 214 -17.43 21.71 -14.28
N ARG A 215 -17.31 22.67 -13.36
CA ARG A 215 -17.94 22.63 -12.02
C ARG A 215 -19.45 22.43 -12.11
N GLN A 216 -20.12 23.13 -13.04
CA GLN A 216 -21.56 22.96 -13.25
C GLN A 216 -21.90 21.57 -13.79
N VAL A 217 -21.14 21.06 -14.77
CA VAL A 217 -21.35 19.69 -15.30
C VAL A 217 -21.17 18.64 -14.20
N PHE A 218 -20.20 18.81 -13.32
CA PHE A 218 -19.99 17.92 -12.18
C PHE A 218 -21.22 17.87 -11.28
N LYS A 219 -21.82 19.02 -10.96
CA LYS A 219 -23.03 19.12 -10.13
C LYS A 219 -24.30 18.62 -10.82
N ASP A 220 -24.43 18.85 -12.13
CA ASP A 220 -25.59 18.43 -12.92
C ASP A 220 -25.56 16.91 -13.24
N THR A 221 -24.44 16.25 -12.98
CA THR A 221 -24.22 14.81 -13.18
C THR A 221 -24.18 14.12 -11.82
N PRO A 222 -24.69 12.89 -11.65
CA PRO A 222 -24.55 12.13 -10.41
C PRO A 222 -23.09 11.64 -10.23
N MET A 223 -22.16 12.58 -10.03
CA MET A 223 -20.73 12.30 -9.84
C MET A 223 -20.41 11.79 -8.44
N LEU A 224 -21.28 12.06 -7.47
CA LEU A 224 -21.19 11.54 -6.11
C LEU A 224 -22.36 10.61 -5.83
N GLU A 225 -22.10 9.56 -5.07
CA GLU A 225 -23.07 8.57 -4.62
C GLU A 225 -22.98 8.40 -3.10
N LEU A 226 -24.14 8.16 -2.47
CA LEU A 226 -24.24 7.87 -1.05
C LEU A 226 -24.02 6.36 -0.83
N HIS A 227 -23.14 6.00 0.09
CA HIS A 227 -22.80 4.62 0.43
C HIS A 227 -22.70 4.44 1.94
N TYR A 228 -22.90 3.21 2.42
CA TYR A 228 -22.43 2.81 3.74
C TYR A 228 -20.98 2.38 3.67
N PHE A 229 -20.11 3.07 4.39
CA PHE A 229 -18.71 2.73 4.56
C PHE A 229 -18.49 1.96 5.87
N ILE A 230 -17.79 0.83 5.76
CA ILE A 230 -17.34 0.02 6.89
C ILE A 230 -15.84 0.26 7.02
N PRO A 231 -15.37 1.05 8.00
CA PRO A 231 -13.94 1.31 8.17
C PRO A 231 -13.17 0.02 8.49
N PRO A 232 -11.93 -0.16 8.04
CA PRO A 232 -11.13 -1.33 8.42
C PRO A 232 -10.82 -1.37 9.93
N LEU A 233 -10.66 -2.58 10.50
CA LEU A 233 -10.20 -2.78 11.89
C LEU A 233 -8.69 -2.55 11.99
N ILE A 234 -8.27 -1.56 12.76
CA ILE A 234 -6.86 -1.15 12.89
C ILE A 234 -6.24 -1.64 14.19
N ASP A 235 -6.97 -1.49 15.30
CA ASP A 235 -6.54 -1.93 16.62
C ASP A 235 -7.65 -2.75 17.30
N PRO A 236 -7.52 -4.08 17.37
CA PRO A 236 -8.45 -4.93 18.10
C PRO A 236 -8.55 -4.62 19.60
N GLN A 237 -7.59 -3.89 20.18
CA GLN A 237 -7.54 -3.50 21.59
C GLN A 237 -7.89 -2.02 21.83
N GLY A 238 -8.19 -1.27 20.77
CA GLY A 238 -8.60 0.13 20.86
C GLY A 238 -9.92 0.31 21.61
N LEU A 239 -10.06 1.42 22.32
CA LEU A 239 -11.29 1.76 23.07
C LEU A 239 -12.46 2.15 22.16
N GLU A 240 -12.23 2.42 20.87
CA GLU A 240 -13.26 2.83 19.93
C GLU A 240 -13.86 1.64 19.17
N SER A 241 -15.19 1.50 19.23
CA SER A 241 -15.89 0.51 18.43
C SER A 241 -15.96 0.93 16.96
N GLN A 242 -15.63 0.01 16.06
CA GLN A 242 -15.88 0.16 14.62
C GLN A 242 -17.38 0.41 14.40
N ARG A 243 -17.72 1.41 13.59
CA ARG A 243 -19.11 1.77 13.27
C ARG A 243 -19.24 2.04 11.79
N VAL A 244 -20.34 1.56 11.22
CA VAL A 244 -20.74 1.87 9.85
C VAL A 244 -21.07 3.36 9.74
N ARG A 245 -20.60 4.00 8.66
CA ARG A 245 -20.83 5.42 8.38
C ARG A 245 -21.57 5.59 7.07
N LEU A 246 -22.33 6.67 6.95
CA LEU A 246 -22.84 7.13 5.67
C LEU A 246 -21.84 8.10 5.06
N VAL A 247 -21.45 7.86 3.81
CA VAL A 247 -20.43 8.66 3.13
C VAL A 247 -20.86 8.99 1.70
N TYR A 248 -20.39 10.14 1.22
CA TYR A 248 -20.36 10.45 -0.21
C TYR A 248 -19.01 10.07 -0.79
N GLN A 249 -19.04 9.38 -1.92
CA GLN A 249 -17.86 9.01 -2.70
C GLN A 249 -18.07 9.28 -4.20
N LEU A 250 -16.99 9.33 -4.98
CA LEU A 250 -17.07 9.43 -6.43
C LEU A 250 -17.76 8.19 -7.01
N SER A 251 -18.69 8.41 -7.93
CA SER A 251 -19.38 7.33 -8.65
C SER A 251 -18.41 6.56 -9.55
N ASN A 252 -18.46 5.23 -9.47
CA ASN A 252 -17.69 4.32 -10.33
C ASN A 252 -18.12 4.39 -11.81
N ASN A 253 -19.22 5.08 -12.13
CA ASN A 253 -19.68 5.25 -13.51
C ASN A 253 -18.84 6.28 -14.30
N TYR A 254 -18.12 7.17 -13.60
CA TYR A 254 -17.37 8.27 -14.21
C TYR A 254 -15.92 8.21 -13.76
N TYR A 255 -14.99 8.18 -14.72
CA TYR A 255 -13.56 7.97 -14.53
C TYR A 255 -12.96 8.95 -13.51
N GLY A 256 -12.94 8.58 -12.22
CA GLY A 256 -12.55 9.45 -11.11
C GLY A 256 -13.24 10.83 -11.11
N GLY A 257 -14.50 10.93 -11.56
CA GLY A 257 -15.22 12.20 -11.69
C GLY A 257 -14.76 13.12 -12.84
N ALA A 258 -14.04 12.59 -13.83
CA ALA A 258 -13.49 13.37 -14.93
C ALA A 258 -14.55 13.91 -15.90
N ILE A 259 -14.31 15.13 -16.40
CA ILE A 259 -15.10 15.81 -17.41
C ILE A 259 -14.17 16.16 -18.57
N ASP A 260 -14.52 15.72 -19.77
CA ASP A 260 -13.75 16.00 -20.98
C ASP A 260 -13.68 17.51 -21.21
N ALA A 261 -12.46 18.05 -21.24
CA ALA A 261 -12.23 19.49 -21.21
C ALA A 261 -12.63 20.18 -22.52
N ILE A 262 -12.79 19.43 -23.62
CA ILE A 262 -13.14 19.99 -24.94
C ILE A 262 -14.64 19.92 -25.19
N SER A 263 -15.27 18.79 -24.89
CA SER A 263 -16.69 18.54 -25.12
C SER A 263 -17.59 18.92 -23.95
N GLY A 264 -17.03 19.00 -22.74
CA GLY A 264 -17.75 19.26 -21.51
C GLY A 264 -18.69 18.13 -21.09
N ARG A 265 -18.41 16.90 -21.51
CA ARG A 265 -19.18 15.70 -21.15
C ARG A 265 -18.45 14.90 -20.06
N PRO A 266 -19.17 14.27 -19.12
CA PRO A 266 -18.59 13.30 -18.21
C PRO A 266 -17.84 12.20 -18.97
N VAL A 267 -16.67 11.81 -18.46
CA VAL A 267 -15.89 10.69 -19.01
C VAL A 267 -16.36 9.42 -18.32
N THR A 268 -16.96 8.52 -19.09
CA THR A 268 -17.40 7.19 -18.61
C THR A 268 -16.37 6.14 -18.99
N PHE A 269 -16.25 5.07 -18.21
CA PHE A 269 -15.48 3.89 -18.61
C PHE A 269 -16.14 3.23 -19.83
N GLU A 270 -15.41 3.17 -20.95
CA GLU A 270 -15.79 2.23 -22.01
C GLU A 270 -15.34 0.83 -21.56
N PRO A 271 -16.22 -0.18 -21.48
CA PRO A 271 -15.84 -1.50 -21.00
C PRO A 271 -14.82 -2.16 -21.93
N GLN A 272 -13.71 -2.69 -21.42
CA GLN A 272 -12.58 -3.17 -22.22
C GLN A 272 -12.22 -4.63 -21.95
N ALA A 273 -11.52 -5.20 -22.93
CA ALA A 273 -10.79 -6.45 -22.86
C ALA A 273 -9.42 -6.24 -23.52
N VAL A 274 -8.30 -6.14 -22.79
CA VAL A 274 -6.93 -6.37 -23.31
C VAL A 274 -5.94 -6.84 -22.22
N ALA A 275 -5.11 -7.81 -22.59
CA ALA A 275 -4.19 -8.62 -21.80
C ALA A 275 -3.09 -7.89 -20.99
N TYR A 276 -3.00 -8.25 -19.71
CA TYR A 276 -1.76 -8.35 -18.94
C TYR A 276 -1.64 -9.79 -18.41
N LYS A 277 -0.44 -10.40 -18.51
CA LYS A 277 -0.17 -11.77 -18.08
C LYS A 277 0.75 -11.76 -16.84
N SER A 278 0.11 -11.81 -15.67
CA SER A 278 0.45 -12.42 -14.36
C SER A 278 1.82 -12.21 -13.67
N MET A 279 1.76 -11.85 -12.36
CA MET A 279 2.43 -12.52 -11.22
C MET A 279 1.73 -12.02 -9.91
N SER A 280 1.43 -12.80 -8.88
CA SER A 280 1.88 -14.14 -8.51
C SER A 280 0.88 -14.83 -7.56
N THR A 281 0.66 -16.13 -7.77
CA THR A 281 0.36 -17.11 -6.74
C THR A 281 1.56 -17.22 -5.77
N THR A 282 1.33 -17.53 -4.48
CA THR A 282 1.93 -18.65 -3.71
C THR A 282 1.81 -18.43 -2.19
N THR A 283 0.88 -19.20 -1.59
CA THR A 283 0.83 -19.81 -0.23
C THR A 283 1.31 -19.06 1.03
N SER A 284 0.32 -18.71 1.86
CA SER A 284 0.10 -19.06 3.28
C SER A 284 1.26 -19.60 4.16
N THR A 285 1.41 -19.01 5.34
CA THR A 285 1.93 -19.69 6.55
C THR A 285 1.11 -19.34 7.80
N SER A 286 0.79 -20.39 8.56
CA SER A 286 -0.09 -20.53 9.73
C SER A 286 0.49 -20.03 11.07
N PHE A 287 -0.37 -19.65 12.03
CA PHE A 287 -0.08 -19.81 13.47
C PHE A 287 -1.31 -20.18 14.32
N GLU A 288 -1.07 -21.11 15.26
CA GLU A 288 -2.02 -21.73 16.20
C GLU A 288 -2.15 -20.98 17.54
N ALA A 289 -3.40 -20.94 18.04
CA ALA A 289 -3.90 -21.14 19.42
C ALA A 289 -3.36 -20.33 20.63
N ALA A 290 -4.26 -19.66 21.39
CA ALA A 290 -4.89 -20.23 22.59
C ALA A 290 -5.77 -19.20 23.36
N SER A 291 -6.76 -19.74 24.07
CA SER A 291 -7.93 -19.18 24.76
C SER A 291 -7.71 -18.47 26.10
N GLU A 292 -8.58 -17.52 26.47
CA GLU A 292 -9.61 -17.65 27.55
C GLU A 292 -10.46 -16.35 27.67
N ALA A 293 -11.75 -16.52 27.98
CA ALA A 293 -12.84 -15.54 27.83
C ALA A 293 -13.47 -15.13 29.18
N GLU A 294 -14.20 -14.00 29.19
CA GLU A 294 -15.49 -13.71 29.87
C GLU A 294 -15.71 -12.18 29.89
N ASP A 295 -16.87 -11.54 29.71
CA ASP A 295 -18.26 -11.84 29.33
C ASP A 295 -18.95 -10.46 29.16
N SER A 296 -19.83 -10.26 28.18
CA SER A 296 -21.17 -9.64 28.36
C SER A 296 -21.92 -9.35 27.04
N GLN A 297 -22.81 -10.29 26.72
CA GLN A 297 -24.22 -10.16 26.31
C GLN A 297 -24.63 -9.39 25.04
N VAL A 298 -24.92 -10.17 23.98
CA VAL A 298 -25.70 -9.80 22.79
C VAL A 298 -27.09 -10.45 22.85
N SER A 299 -28.07 -9.70 22.36
CA SER A 299 -29.48 -10.06 22.18
C SER A 299 -29.69 -11.32 21.32
N GLN A 300 -30.52 -12.22 21.84
CA GLN A 300 -30.87 -13.51 21.26
C GLN A 300 -31.75 -13.38 20.00
N ASP A 301 -31.22 -13.85 18.87
CA ASP A 301 -31.98 -14.70 17.96
C ASP A 301 -31.33 -16.09 17.99
N SER A 302 -32.01 -17.04 18.64
CA SER A 302 -31.58 -18.43 18.67
C SER A 302 -32.31 -19.22 17.59
N PRO A 303 -31.60 -19.91 16.68
CA PRO A 303 -32.13 -21.13 16.10
C PRO A 303 -31.88 -22.28 17.09
N GLU A 304 -32.94 -22.80 17.68
CA GLU A 304 -32.91 -24.11 18.35
C GLU A 304 -32.38 -25.17 17.35
N ASN A 305 -31.33 -25.90 17.78
CA ASN A 305 -30.56 -26.95 17.08
C ASN A 305 -29.38 -26.47 16.20
N SER A 306 -28.24 -26.12 16.82
CA SER A 306 -26.95 -25.91 16.13
C SER A 306 -26.31 -27.23 15.66
N ARG A 307 -26.99 -27.96 14.78
CA ARG A 307 -26.35 -29.07 14.06
C ARG A 307 -25.63 -28.50 12.85
N GLN A 308 -24.33 -28.25 12.99
CA GLN A 308 -23.48 -27.92 11.85
C GLN A 308 -23.52 -29.06 10.82
N ILE A 309 -23.55 -28.71 9.55
CA ILE A 309 -23.43 -29.67 8.46
C ILE A 309 -22.04 -30.30 8.48
N ARG A 310 -21.98 -31.59 8.17
CA ARG A 310 -20.72 -32.33 8.08
C ARG A 310 -20.03 -32.04 6.74
N GLN A 311 -18.74 -32.30 6.65
CA GLN A 311 -17.95 -32.20 5.40
C GLN A 311 -18.68 -32.83 4.20
N LYS A 312 -19.24 -34.04 4.35
CA LYS A 312 -19.97 -34.70 3.28
C LYS A 312 -21.20 -33.91 2.83
N GLU A 313 -21.93 -33.30 3.76
CA GLU A 313 -23.11 -32.49 3.42
C GLU A 313 -22.69 -31.21 2.69
N ALA A 314 -21.55 -30.59 3.08
CA ALA A 314 -20.97 -29.45 2.36
C ALA A 314 -20.53 -29.82 0.93
N VAL A 315 -19.86 -30.96 0.76
CA VAL A 315 -19.50 -31.50 -0.57
C VAL A 315 -20.76 -31.78 -1.41
N ASP A 316 -21.76 -32.43 -0.83
CA ASP A 316 -23.03 -32.75 -1.51
C ASP A 316 -23.80 -31.47 -1.91
N ILE A 317 -23.58 -30.33 -1.25
CA ILE A 317 -24.15 -29.02 -1.65
C ILE A 317 -23.44 -28.54 -2.93
N ILE A 318 -22.10 -28.52 -2.96
CA ILE A 318 -21.33 -28.07 -4.14
C ILE A 318 -21.65 -28.93 -5.37
N GLU A 319 -21.66 -30.26 -5.22
CA GLU A 319 -21.96 -31.21 -6.31
C GLU A 319 -23.36 -31.04 -6.91
N LYS A 320 -24.32 -30.49 -6.15
CA LYS A 320 -25.68 -30.18 -6.66
C LYS A 320 -25.75 -28.84 -7.38
N LEU A 321 -24.87 -27.89 -7.03
CA LEU A 321 -24.92 -26.52 -7.54
C LEU A 321 -24.20 -26.38 -8.87
N ILE A 322 -23.08 -27.08 -9.04
CA ILE A 322 -22.22 -27.02 -10.22
C ILE A 322 -21.77 -28.39 -10.70
N THR A 323 -21.32 -28.47 -11.96
CA THR A 323 -20.72 -29.69 -12.50
C THR A 323 -19.22 -29.67 -12.26
N ILE A 324 -18.74 -30.51 -11.35
CA ILE A 324 -17.30 -30.67 -11.09
C ILE A 324 -16.68 -31.53 -12.23
N PRO A 325 -15.56 -31.09 -12.85
CA PRO A 325 -14.83 -31.92 -13.81
C PRO A 325 -14.47 -33.30 -13.24
N LYS A 326 -14.50 -34.34 -14.08
CA LYS A 326 -14.36 -35.74 -13.61
C LYS A 326 -12.95 -36.08 -13.11
N ASP A 327 -11.97 -35.32 -13.56
CA ASP A 327 -10.56 -35.44 -13.20
C ASP A 327 -10.19 -34.65 -11.94
N PHE A 328 -11.14 -33.89 -11.37
CA PHE A 328 -10.92 -33.13 -10.14
C PHE A 328 -11.21 -34.02 -8.92
N VAL A 329 -10.22 -34.11 -8.03
CA VAL A 329 -10.30 -34.90 -6.80
C VAL A 329 -10.26 -33.97 -5.61
N LEU A 330 -11.15 -34.20 -4.63
CA LEU A 330 -11.14 -33.45 -3.37
C LEU A 330 -9.85 -33.79 -2.62
N ASN A 331 -8.95 -32.81 -2.50
CA ASN A 331 -7.64 -32.99 -1.87
C ASN A 331 -7.56 -32.33 -0.49
N ASN A 332 -8.41 -31.33 -0.21
CA ASN A 332 -8.47 -30.64 1.06
C ASN A 332 -9.92 -30.30 1.46
N ALA A 333 -10.20 -30.42 2.76
CA ALA A 333 -11.43 -29.96 3.37
C ALA A 333 -11.15 -29.52 4.81
N SER A 334 -11.29 -28.23 5.09
CA SER A 334 -11.05 -27.62 6.40
C SER A 334 -12.30 -26.89 6.89
N LEU A 335 -12.47 -26.83 8.21
CA LEU A 335 -13.53 -26.05 8.87
C LEU A 335 -12.85 -24.95 9.66
N ASN A 336 -13.05 -23.70 9.23
CA ASN A 336 -12.37 -22.53 9.79
C ASN A 336 -13.41 -21.46 10.16
N PRO A 337 -13.12 -20.59 11.14
CA PRO A 337 -13.90 -19.36 11.32
C PRO A 337 -13.96 -18.54 10.04
N ASP A 338 -15.08 -17.88 9.76
CA ASP A 338 -15.15 -16.92 8.65
C ASP A 338 -14.30 -15.68 8.96
N TRP A 339 -13.62 -15.15 7.94
CA TRP A 339 -12.73 -14.00 8.12
C TRP A 339 -13.51 -12.70 8.38
N GLN A 340 -14.73 -12.58 7.85
CA GLN A 340 -15.57 -11.39 8.00
C GLN A 340 -16.48 -11.49 9.23
N ASN A 341 -16.98 -12.70 9.53
CA ASN A 341 -17.83 -13.01 10.67
C ASN A 341 -17.22 -14.16 11.51
N PRO A 342 -16.24 -13.90 12.38
CA PRO A 342 -15.49 -14.95 13.10
C PRO A 342 -16.33 -15.85 14.02
N ASP A 343 -17.57 -15.44 14.34
CA ASP A 343 -18.57 -16.25 15.04
C ASP A 343 -19.15 -17.38 14.18
N GLU A 344 -18.99 -17.31 12.85
CA GLU A 344 -19.44 -18.33 11.90
C GLU A 344 -18.33 -19.33 11.58
N GLN A 345 -18.73 -20.57 11.30
CA GLN A 345 -17.82 -21.62 10.83
C GLN A 345 -18.09 -21.91 9.37
N VAL A 346 -17.04 -22.02 8.56
CA VAL A 346 -17.10 -22.20 7.11
C VAL A 346 -16.26 -23.41 6.70
N TRP A 347 -16.88 -24.31 5.93
CA TRP A 347 -16.19 -25.37 5.23
C TRP A 347 -15.47 -24.80 4.01
N GLU A 348 -14.17 -25.00 3.94
CA GLU A 348 -13.32 -24.69 2.79
C GLU A 348 -12.94 -25.99 2.11
N LEU A 349 -13.31 -26.13 0.84
CA LEU A 349 -13.20 -27.37 0.08
C LEU A 349 -12.40 -27.11 -1.20
N ASN A 350 -11.35 -27.89 -1.42
CA ASN A 350 -10.48 -27.74 -2.59
C ASN A 350 -10.43 -29.05 -3.38
N TRP A 351 -10.67 -28.94 -4.69
CA TRP A 351 -10.44 -30.00 -5.66
C TRP A 351 -9.37 -29.56 -6.66
N SER A 352 -8.54 -30.50 -7.11
CA SER A 352 -7.55 -30.25 -8.17
C SER A 352 -7.47 -31.44 -9.12
N SER A 353 -6.97 -31.20 -10.34
CA SER A 353 -6.61 -32.29 -11.25
C SER A 353 -5.34 -33.02 -10.78
N GLU A 354 -5.23 -34.33 -11.04
CA GLU A 354 -4.08 -35.14 -10.61
C GLU A 354 -2.83 -35.01 -11.53
N SER A 355 -2.83 -34.14 -12.55
CA SER A 355 -1.84 -34.16 -13.63
C SER A 355 -0.73 -33.12 -13.49
N TYR A 356 0.52 -33.58 -13.41
CA TYR A 356 1.74 -32.76 -13.44
C TYR A 356 2.05 -32.10 -14.81
N ASP A 357 1.39 -32.50 -15.90
CA ASP A 357 1.76 -32.14 -17.28
C ASP A 357 0.79 -31.14 -17.96
N LYS A 358 -0.30 -30.73 -17.30
CA LYS A 358 -1.25 -29.70 -17.77
C LYS A 358 -1.24 -28.51 -16.80
N GLU A 359 -1.65 -27.33 -17.26
CA GLU A 359 -2.03 -26.26 -16.33
C GLU A 359 -3.07 -26.82 -15.35
N GLU A 360 -2.72 -26.87 -14.06
CA GLU A 360 -3.51 -27.53 -13.03
C GLU A 360 -4.87 -26.82 -12.88
N GLY A 361 -5.95 -27.54 -13.21
CA GLY A 361 -7.30 -27.07 -12.96
C GLY A 361 -7.66 -27.25 -11.48
N TYR A 362 -8.46 -26.33 -10.95
CA TYR A 362 -8.90 -26.36 -9.55
C TYR A 362 -10.34 -25.88 -9.38
N LEU A 363 -10.93 -26.30 -8.26
CA LEU A 363 -12.17 -25.76 -7.71
C LEU A 363 -11.97 -25.49 -6.23
N ASN A 364 -12.13 -24.25 -5.80
CA ASN A 364 -12.18 -23.87 -4.39
C ASN A 364 -13.62 -23.47 -4.05
N ALA A 365 -14.16 -23.93 -2.92
CA ALA A 365 -15.51 -23.57 -2.49
C ALA A 365 -15.60 -23.35 -0.98
N ARG A 366 -16.46 -22.41 -0.58
CA ARG A 366 -16.72 -22.01 0.81
C ARG A 366 -18.20 -22.18 1.14
N VAL A 367 -18.54 -22.95 2.17
CA VAL A 367 -19.92 -23.23 2.59
C VAL A 367 -20.10 -22.95 4.07
N ASN A 368 -21.07 -22.11 4.45
CA ASN A 368 -21.38 -21.85 5.85
C ASN A 368 -21.84 -23.16 6.55
N ALA A 369 -21.20 -23.51 7.65
CA ALA A 369 -21.42 -24.79 8.32
C ALA A 369 -22.75 -24.85 9.09
N ALA A 370 -23.32 -23.71 9.47
CA ALA A 370 -24.61 -23.67 10.17
C ALA A 370 -25.79 -23.67 9.20
N THR A 371 -25.70 -22.92 8.10
CA THR A 371 -26.82 -22.72 7.16
C THR A 371 -26.74 -23.61 5.93
N GLY A 372 -25.53 -24.03 5.53
CA GLY A 372 -25.29 -24.68 4.24
C GLY A 372 -25.28 -23.70 3.06
N ASP A 373 -25.25 -22.40 3.32
CA ASP A 373 -25.18 -21.38 2.28
C ASP A 373 -23.83 -21.44 1.55
N LEU A 374 -23.88 -21.35 0.22
CA LEU A 374 -22.66 -21.10 -0.57
C LEU A 374 -22.21 -19.67 -0.30
N MET A 375 -20.97 -19.53 0.19
CA MET A 375 -20.32 -18.25 0.50
C MET A 375 -19.38 -17.81 -0.61
N GLY A 376 -18.74 -18.76 -1.29
CA GLY A 376 -17.85 -18.46 -2.40
C GLY A 376 -17.43 -19.70 -3.15
N MET A 377 -16.98 -19.51 -4.39
CA MET A 377 -16.51 -20.54 -5.29
C MET A 377 -15.60 -19.94 -6.36
N ASP A 378 -14.54 -20.66 -6.71
CA ASP A 378 -13.67 -20.32 -7.82
C ASP A 378 -13.28 -21.59 -8.59
N LEU A 379 -13.58 -21.63 -9.88
CA LEU A 379 -13.42 -22.77 -10.78
C LEU A 379 -12.52 -22.39 -11.96
N TYR A 380 -11.37 -23.04 -12.05
CA TYR A 380 -10.46 -22.95 -13.18
C TYR A 380 -10.29 -24.32 -13.83
N THR A 381 -10.69 -24.49 -15.09
CA THR A 381 -10.64 -25.78 -15.78
C THR A 381 -9.38 -25.98 -16.63
N GLY A 382 -8.48 -25.00 -16.72
CA GLY A 382 -7.26 -25.08 -17.54
C GLY A 382 -7.47 -25.16 -19.07
N GLU A 383 -8.72 -25.26 -19.52
CA GLU A 383 -9.09 -25.27 -20.94
C GLU A 383 -9.66 -23.90 -21.33
N THR A 384 -9.01 -23.21 -22.28
CA THR A 384 -9.64 -22.08 -22.95
C THR A 384 -10.79 -22.60 -23.81
N SER A 385 -12.02 -22.38 -23.38
CA SER A 385 -13.23 -22.67 -24.15
C SER A 385 -13.06 -22.18 -25.59
N GLY A 386 -12.98 -23.11 -26.55
CA GLY A 386 -12.75 -22.77 -27.95
C GLY A 386 -13.87 -21.90 -28.53
N SER A 387 -13.50 -20.89 -29.32
CA SER A 387 -14.33 -19.88 -30.02
C SER A 387 -15.47 -20.41 -30.92
N ASN A 388 -15.76 -21.71 -30.93
CA ASN A 388 -16.68 -22.35 -31.86
C ASN A 388 -18.03 -22.80 -31.26
N SER A 389 -18.33 -22.49 -29.99
CA SER A 389 -19.66 -22.71 -29.41
C SER A 389 -20.52 -21.45 -29.47
N GLN A 390 -21.86 -21.61 -29.61
CA GLN A 390 -22.79 -20.50 -29.45
C GLN A 390 -22.79 -20.06 -27.98
N SER A 391 -22.00 -19.04 -27.66
CA SER A 391 -21.86 -18.45 -26.33
C SER A 391 -23.10 -17.67 -25.92
N PHE A 392 -23.29 -17.48 -24.61
CA PHE A 392 -24.28 -16.54 -24.11
C PHE A 392 -23.96 -15.11 -24.55
N THR A 393 -24.98 -14.38 -24.99
CA THR A 393 -24.94 -12.92 -25.00
C THR A 393 -24.86 -12.40 -23.56
N ARG A 394 -24.40 -11.17 -23.34
CA ARG A 394 -24.38 -10.58 -21.99
C ARG A 394 -25.74 -10.63 -21.29
N LYS A 395 -26.83 -10.39 -22.02
CA LYS A 395 -28.19 -10.43 -21.46
C LYS A 395 -28.58 -11.85 -21.02
N GLU A 396 -28.17 -12.87 -21.77
CA GLU A 396 -28.37 -14.27 -21.37
C GLU A 396 -27.48 -14.65 -20.19
N ALA A 397 -26.23 -14.18 -20.16
CA ALA A 397 -25.30 -14.40 -19.06
C ALA A 397 -25.78 -13.72 -17.76
N GLN A 398 -26.30 -12.49 -17.84
CA GLN A 398 -26.88 -11.79 -16.70
C GLN A 398 -28.10 -12.53 -16.16
N LYS A 399 -29.00 -12.97 -17.05
CA LYS A 399 -30.14 -13.80 -16.65
C LYS A 399 -29.68 -15.09 -15.97
N TYR A 400 -28.62 -15.71 -16.49
CA TYR A 400 -28.05 -16.93 -15.91
C TYR A 400 -27.47 -16.67 -14.51
N ALA A 401 -26.78 -15.54 -14.30
CA ALA A 401 -26.30 -15.10 -12.99
C ALA A 401 -27.46 -14.80 -12.02
N ASP A 402 -28.48 -14.06 -12.45
CA ASP A 402 -29.67 -13.78 -11.63
C ASP A 402 -30.39 -15.08 -11.21
N ASP A 403 -30.60 -16.01 -12.15
CA ASP A 403 -31.24 -17.30 -11.88
C ASP A 403 -30.37 -18.15 -10.93
N PHE A 404 -29.05 -18.07 -11.05
CA PHE A 404 -28.11 -18.71 -10.13
C PHE A 404 -28.24 -18.13 -8.71
N LEU A 405 -28.19 -16.81 -8.55
CA LEU A 405 -28.30 -16.15 -7.25
C LEU A 405 -29.67 -16.39 -6.59
N ARG A 406 -30.77 -16.33 -7.34
CA ARG A 406 -32.11 -16.67 -6.82
C ARG A 406 -32.20 -18.11 -6.30
N ARG A 407 -31.39 -19.02 -6.84
CA ARG A 407 -31.34 -20.42 -6.40
C ARG A 407 -30.51 -20.60 -5.13
N ILE A 408 -29.39 -19.90 -5.00
CA ILE A 408 -28.44 -20.11 -3.88
C ILE A 408 -28.63 -19.14 -2.72
N GLN A 409 -29.19 -17.95 -2.97
CA GLN A 409 -29.36 -16.86 -2.00
C GLN A 409 -30.71 -16.14 -2.22
N PRO A 410 -31.86 -16.86 -2.21
CA PRO A 410 -33.16 -16.28 -2.59
C PRO A 410 -33.55 -15.05 -1.77
N THR A 411 -33.30 -15.07 -0.46
CA THR A 411 -33.62 -13.95 0.44
C THR A 411 -32.68 -12.76 0.21
N ARG A 412 -31.37 -12.98 0.24
CA ARG A 412 -30.37 -11.90 0.07
C ARG A 412 -30.45 -11.26 -1.32
N PHE A 413 -30.88 -12.02 -2.34
CA PHE A 413 -31.09 -11.48 -3.68
C PHE A 413 -32.20 -10.41 -3.75
N GLU A 414 -33.13 -10.38 -2.80
CA GLU A 414 -34.14 -9.30 -2.72
C GLU A 414 -33.55 -7.98 -2.19
N ASP A 415 -32.41 -8.07 -1.47
CA ASP A 415 -31.74 -6.95 -0.82
C ASP A 415 -30.52 -6.46 -1.61
N VAL A 416 -30.37 -6.83 -2.89
CA VAL A 416 -29.26 -6.35 -3.74
C VAL A 416 -29.73 -5.64 -4.99
N GLU A 417 -28.90 -4.71 -5.47
CA GLU A 417 -29.06 -4.08 -6.78
C GLU A 417 -27.86 -4.39 -7.67
N ALA A 418 -28.12 -4.74 -8.93
CA ALA A 418 -27.06 -5.02 -9.89
C ALA A 418 -26.35 -3.72 -10.29
N GLU A 419 -25.03 -3.72 -10.20
CA GLU A 419 -24.20 -2.61 -10.67
C GLU A 419 -24.30 -2.42 -12.19
N SER A 420 -23.89 -1.24 -12.66
CA SER A 420 -23.73 -1.00 -14.10
C SER A 420 -22.63 -1.90 -14.67
N LYS A 421 -22.72 -2.21 -15.97
CA LYS A 421 -21.66 -2.96 -16.66
C LYS A 421 -20.27 -2.37 -16.42
N SER A 422 -20.17 -1.04 -16.50
CA SER A 422 -18.90 -0.34 -16.34
C SER A 422 -18.35 -0.44 -14.92
N ALA A 423 -19.22 -0.43 -13.91
CA ALA A 423 -18.83 -0.63 -12.51
C ALA A 423 -18.41 -2.08 -12.24
N SER A 424 -19.20 -3.08 -12.67
CA SER A 424 -18.83 -4.49 -12.45
C SER A 424 -17.52 -4.91 -13.13
N GLU A 425 -17.12 -4.22 -14.20
CA GLU A 425 -15.89 -4.52 -14.93
C GLU A 425 -14.70 -3.64 -14.50
N SER A 426 -14.89 -2.62 -13.66
CA SER A 426 -13.81 -1.73 -13.24
C SER A 426 -12.73 -2.47 -12.44
N TYR A 427 -13.13 -3.49 -11.66
CA TYR A 427 -12.25 -4.33 -10.86
C TYR A 427 -11.22 -5.11 -11.71
N PHE A 428 -11.54 -5.37 -12.98
CA PHE A 428 -10.65 -6.12 -13.88
C PHE A 428 -9.72 -5.22 -14.68
N GLU A 429 -9.74 -3.90 -14.43
CA GLU A 429 -8.92 -2.90 -15.12
C GLU A 429 -8.94 -3.04 -16.65
N GLY A 430 -10.04 -3.58 -17.20
CA GLY A 430 -10.22 -3.79 -18.63
C GLY A 430 -9.64 -5.10 -19.20
N VAL A 431 -9.31 -6.12 -18.40
CA VAL A 431 -8.78 -7.42 -18.88
C VAL A 431 -9.75 -8.58 -18.58
N ILE A 432 -10.84 -8.67 -19.34
CA ILE A 432 -11.80 -9.78 -19.21
C ILE A 432 -11.78 -10.59 -20.52
N PRO A 433 -11.49 -11.91 -20.50
CA PRO A 433 -11.58 -12.72 -21.72
C PRO A 433 -12.97 -12.60 -22.36
N GLU A 434 -13.08 -12.64 -23.69
CA GLU A 434 -14.36 -12.38 -24.39
C GLU A 434 -15.51 -13.28 -23.92
N ASN A 435 -15.18 -14.51 -23.51
CA ASN A 435 -16.14 -15.47 -23.00
C ASN A 435 -16.52 -15.22 -21.54
N ILE A 436 -15.85 -14.35 -20.80
CA ILE A 436 -16.11 -14.07 -19.39
C ILE A 436 -17.01 -12.85 -19.25
N GLN A 437 -18.03 -12.95 -18.41
CA GLN A 437 -18.90 -11.82 -18.05
C GLN A 437 -19.02 -11.74 -16.53
N VAL A 438 -18.81 -10.53 -15.99
CA VAL A 438 -18.82 -10.23 -14.56
C VAL A 438 -20.08 -9.45 -14.21
N PHE A 439 -20.72 -9.82 -13.12
CA PHE A 439 -21.90 -9.18 -12.57
C PHE A 439 -21.73 -8.99 -11.07
N THR A 440 -21.70 -7.73 -10.63
CA THR A 440 -21.64 -7.35 -9.21
C THR A 440 -23.00 -6.85 -8.76
N TYR A 441 -23.36 -7.17 -7.51
CA TYR A 441 -24.62 -6.84 -6.89
C TYR A 441 -24.35 -6.28 -5.50
N ASP A 442 -24.62 -4.99 -5.29
CA ASP A 442 -24.41 -4.33 -4.00
C ASP A 442 -25.58 -4.59 -3.08
N ARG A 443 -25.31 -4.86 -1.81
CA ARG A 443 -26.35 -4.91 -0.78
C ARG A 443 -26.94 -3.52 -0.55
N ILE A 444 -28.26 -3.45 -0.61
CA ILE A 444 -29.04 -2.25 -0.37
C ILE A 444 -29.66 -2.32 1.02
N VAL A 445 -29.26 -1.42 1.91
CA VAL A 445 -29.88 -1.25 3.23
C VAL A 445 -30.53 0.12 3.27
N ASN A 446 -31.82 0.20 3.65
CA ASN A 446 -32.56 1.46 3.69
C ASN A 446 -32.51 2.29 2.37
N GLY A 447 -32.34 1.65 1.22
CA GLY A 447 -32.20 2.31 -0.08
C GLY A 447 -30.80 2.87 -0.38
N VAL A 448 -29.79 2.52 0.41
CA VAL A 448 -28.39 2.94 0.25
C VAL A 448 -27.50 1.70 0.05
N PRO A 449 -26.61 1.68 -0.97
CA PRO A 449 -25.65 0.61 -1.17
C PRO A 449 -24.62 0.53 -0.04
N VAL A 450 -24.17 -0.67 0.28
CA VAL A 450 -23.12 -0.92 1.27
C VAL A 450 -21.82 -1.25 0.56
N SER A 451 -20.79 -0.42 0.79
CA SER A 451 -19.48 -0.61 0.17
C SER A 451 -18.89 -1.98 0.54
N GLN A 452 -18.46 -2.72 -0.49
CA GLN A 452 -17.82 -4.04 -0.36
C GLN A 452 -18.70 -5.12 0.29
N ASP A 453 -20.02 -4.93 0.34
CA ASP A 453 -20.99 -5.91 0.87
C ASP A 453 -22.02 -6.24 -0.21
N GLY A 454 -22.19 -7.52 -0.53
CA GLY A 454 -22.98 -7.94 -1.68
C GLY A 454 -22.52 -9.26 -2.28
N MET A 455 -22.74 -9.42 -3.58
CA MET A 455 -22.43 -10.64 -4.32
C MET A 455 -21.76 -10.31 -5.66
N SER A 456 -20.81 -11.14 -6.08
CA SER A 456 -20.23 -11.11 -7.42
C SER A 456 -20.34 -12.48 -8.08
N VAL A 457 -20.67 -12.49 -9.37
CA VAL A 457 -20.81 -13.69 -10.20
C VAL A 457 -20.05 -13.50 -11.50
N ILE A 458 -19.21 -14.49 -11.83
CA ILE A 458 -18.50 -14.55 -13.09
C ILE A 458 -19.01 -15.75 -13.90
N VAL A 459 -19.46 -15.48 -15.11
CA VAL A 459 -20.02 -16.47 -16.05
C VAL A 459 -19.07 -16.67 -17.22
N ASP A 460 -18.65 -17.91 -17.45
CA ASP A 460 -18.10 -18.31 -18.75
C ASP A 460 -19.26 -18.56 -19.71
N THR A 461 -19.45 -17.63 -20.63
CA THR A 461 -20.50 -17.63 -21.65
C THR A 461 -20.32 -18.72 -22.70
N ALA A 462 -19.09 -19.18 -22.97
CA ALA A 462 -18.81 -20.24 -23.93
C ALA A 462 -19.06 -21.62 -23.31
N ALA A 463 -18.65 -21.81 -22.05
CA ALA A 463 -18.94 -23.01 -21.26
C ALA A 463 -20.36 -23.04 -20.66
N LYS A 464 -21.03 -21.87 -20.61
CA LYS A 464 -22.39 -21.67 -20.03
C LYS A 464 -22.48 -22.10 -18.57
N GLN A 465 -21.50 -21.69 -17.78
CA GLN A 465 -21.39 -22.02 -16.36
C GLN A 465 -20.92 -20.82 -15.54
N VAL A 466 -21.28 -20.81 -14.26
CA VAL A 466 -20.68 -19.91 -13.27
C VAL A 466 -19.31 -20.47 -12.92
N ILE A 467 -18.27 -19.67 -13.10
CA ILE A 467 -16.88 -20.04 -12.77
C ILE A 467 -16.40 -19.37 -11.48
N ASN A 468 -17.00 -18.25 -11.09
CA ASN A 468 -16.71 -17.63 -9.81
C ASN A 468 -18.00 -17.10 -9.20
N TYR A 469 -18.12 -17.27 -7.90
CA TYR A 469 -19.12 -16.61 -7.08
C TYR A 469 -18.46 -16.20 -5.77
N SER A 470 -18.71 -14.98 -5.32
CA SER A 470 -18.29 -14.53 -4.00
C SER A 470 -19.43 -13.75 -3.35
N MET A 471 -19.60 -13.95 -2.06
CA MET A 471 -20.52 -13.18 -1.24
C MET A 471 -19.78 -12.64 -0.03
N SER A 472 -19.95 -11.35 0.19
CA SER A 472 -19.58 -10.68 1.43
C SER A 472 -20.86 -10.16 2.06
N TRP A 473 -21.08 -10.50 3.32
CA TRP A 473 -22.33 -10.14 4.01
C TRP A 473 -22.06 -9.92 5.49
N SER A 474 -21.79 -8.68 5.84
CA SER A 474 -21.47 -8.26 7.19
C SER A 474 -22.71 -8.18 8.08
N LYS A 475 -22.51 -8.43 9.38
CA LYS A 475 -23.54 -8.34 10.43
C LYS A 475 -23.45 -7.04 11.22
N TRP A 476 -23.37 -5.91 10.52
CA TRP A 476 -23.36 -4.60 11.17
C TRP A 476 -24.74 -4.00 11.38
N ASP A 477 -24.84 -3.12 12.36
CA ASP A 477 -25.95 -2.18 12.49
C ASP A 477 -25.74 -0.97 11.56
N PHE A 478 -26.75 -0.67 10.75
CA PHE A 478 -26.70 0.41 9.76
C PHE A 478 -27.46 1.65 10.25
N PRO A 479 -26.81 2.84 10.32
CA PRO A 479 -27.49 4.08 10.72
C PRO A 479 -28.54 4.50 9.68
N LYS A 480 -29.52 5.31 10.08
CA LYS A 480 -30.58 5.80 9.17
C LYS A 480 -30.06 6.92 8.27
N ALA A 481 -30.39 6.88 6.99
CA ALA A 481 -30.00 7.90 6.01
C ALA A 481 -30.87 9.19 5.99
N SER A 482 -31.59 9.50 7.07
CA SER A 482 -32.56 10.62 7.07
C SER A 482 -31.96 12.00 7.30
N GLU A 483 -30.72 12.09 7.79
CA GLU A 483 -30.06 13.35 8.19
C GLU A 483 -28.85 13.70 7.31
N VAL A 484 -28.74 13.08 6.13
CA VAL A 484 -27.64 13.36 5.18
C VAL A 484 -27.81 14.68 4.43
N LEU A 485 -26.70 15.28 4.03
CA LEU A 485 -26.65 16.45 3.16
C LEU A 485 -27.36 16.18 1.83
N SER A 486 -27.83 17.23 1.16
CA SER A 486 -28.29 17.07 -0.23
C SER A 486 -27.11 16.81 -1.17
N LEU A 487 -27.32 16.03 -2.24
CA LEU A 487 -26.28 15.81 -3.28
C LEU A 487 -25.70 17.13 -3.84
N ASP A 488 -26.53 18.16 -3.99
CA ASP A 488 -26.09 19.48 -4.44
C ASP A 488 -25.13 20.16 -3.46
N GLN A 489 -25.40 20.03 -2.16
CA GLN A 489 -24.54 20.56 -1.10
C GLN A 489 -23.26 19.73 -1.02
N ALA A 490 -23.39 18.40 -0.97
CA ALA A 490 -22.27 17.47 -0.99
C ALA A 490 -21.31 17.72 -2.17
N ALA A 491 -21.83 17.91 -3.39
CA ALA A 491 -21.00 18.22 -4.55
C ALA A 491 -20.30 19.58 -4.44
N ASN A 492 -20.87 20.58 -3.77
CA ASN A 492 -20.18 21.85 -3.53
C ASN A 492 -19.06 21.72 -2.52
N ASP A 493 -19.32 21.00 -1.42
CA ASP A 493 -18.40 20.84 -0.31
C ASP A 493 -17.22 19.96 -0.76
N PHE A 494 -17.51 18.85 -1.45
CA PHE A 494 -16.53 17.99 -2.10
C PHE A 494 -15.61 18.76 -3.05
N LEU A 495 -16.16 19.60 -3.94
CA LEU A 495 -15.35 20.40 -4.87
C LEU A 495 -14.60 21.57 -4.21
N THR A 496 -14.94 21.91 -2.97
CA THR A 496 -14.18 22.87 -2.16
C THR A 496 -12.94 22.20 -1.60
N MET A 497 -13.06 20.94 -1.18
CA MET A 497 -11.93 20.12 -0.70
C MET A 497 -11.06 19.60 -1.86
N HIS A 498 -11.68 19.19 -2.96
CA HIS A 498 -11.07 18.60 -4.14
C HIS A 498 -11.41 19.43 -5.39
N PRO A 499 -10.77 20.60 -5.58
CA PRO A 499 -11.04 21.44 -6.73
C PRO A 499 -10.74 20.70 -8.04
N LEU A 500 -11.52 20.99 -9.09
CA LEU A 500 -11.27 20.43 -10.42
C LEU A 500 -9.99 21.05 -11.02
N GLU A 501 -9.02 20.20 -11.36
CA GLU A 501 -7.81 20.61 -12.07
C GLU A 501 -7.83 20.11 -13.52
N LEU A 502 -7.32 20.95 -14.43
CA LEU A 502 -7.12 20.57 -15.82
C LEU A 502 -5.86 19.70 -15.90
N ASN A 503 -6.00 18.45 -16.36
CA ASN A 503 -4.88 17.51 -16.48
C ASN A 503 -5.02 16.62 -17.72
N TYR A 504 -3.92 15.94 -18.07
CA TYR A 504 -3.96 14.81 -19.00
C TYR A 504 -4.21 13.51 -18.24
N THR A 505 -5.06 12.66 -18.80
CA THR A 505 -5.30 11.31 -18.29
C THR A 505 -5.33 10.30 -19.42
N PHE A 506 -5.03 9.05 -19.08
CA PHE A 506 -5.15 7.93 -19.98
C PHE A 506 -6.60 7.50 -20.11
N ILE A 507 -6.99 7.19 -21.35
CA ILE A 507 -8.19 6.43 -21.65
C ILE A 507 -7.74 5.26 -22.50
N LEU A 508 -7.80 4.08 -21.90
CA LEU A 508 -7.66 2.84 -22.62
C LEU A 508 -9.00 2.59 -23.35
N HIS A 509 -8.94 2.21 -24.62
CA HIS A 509 -10.09 1.89 -25.47
C HIS A 509 -10.33 0.39 -25.56
N LYS A 510 -11.55 -0.03 -25.90
CA LYS A 510 -11.95 -1.45 -26.08
C LYS A 510 -10.97 -2.36 -26.82
N ASN A 511 -10.25 -1.81 -27.78
CA ASN A 511 -9.27 -2.50 -28.61
C ASN A 511 -7.85 -2.55 -27.99
N GLY A 512 -7.70 -2.15 -26.72
CA GLY A 512 -6.42 -2.03 -26.01
C GLY A 512 -5.62 -0.80 -26.34
N GLN A 513 -6.11 0.05 -27.25
CA GLN A 513 -5.38 1.25 -27.61
C GLN A 513 -5.43 2.25 -26.46
N LEU A 514 -4.27 2.72 -26.05
CA LEU A 514 -4.15 3.82 -25.11
C LEU A 514 -4.33 5.15 -25.86
N SER A 515 -5.08 6.07 -25.29
CA SER A 515 -5.20 7.45 -25.78
C SER A 515 -5.11 8.44 -24.64
N LEU A 516 -4.66 9.65 -24.95
CA LEU A 516 -4.64 10.75 -23.99
C LEU A 516 -5.91 11.59 -24.14
N ARG A 517 -6.55 11.90 -23.01
CA ARG A 517 -7.60 12.93 -22.95
C ARG A 517 -7.15 14.08 -22.07
N LEU A 518 -7.61 15.27 -22.43
CA LEU A 518 -7.52 16.46 -21.61
C LEU A 518 -8.83 16.60 -20.83
N VAL A 519 -8.75 16.57 -19.51
CA VAL A 519 -9.93 16.52 -18.63
C VAL A 519 -9.84 17.52 -17.49
N TYR A 520 -11.00 17.91 -16.96
CA TYR A 520 -11.12 18.46 -15.61
C TYR A 520 -11.44 17.30 -14.67
N GLN A 521 -10.65 17.11 -13.61
CA GLN A 521 -10.84 16.04 -12.65
C GLN A 521 -10.61 16.55 -11.21
N PRO A 522 -11.34 16.06 -10.19
CA PRO A 522 -11.09 16.42 -8.81
C PRO A 522 -9.63 16.15 -8.44
N LYS A 523 -8.98 17.12 -7.81
CA LYS A 523 -7.65 16.94 -7.24
C LYS A 523 -7.75 16.08 -5.97
N VAL A 524 -7.54 14.79 -6.14
CA VAL A 524 -7.42 13.85 -5.03
C VAL A 524 -5.96 13.79 -4.60
N ASP A 525 -5.73 13.74 -3.30
CA ASP A 525 -4.40 13.49 -2.74
C ASP A 525 -4.15 11.98 -2.84
N ASP A 526 -3.16 11.55 -3.63
CA ASP A 526 -2.89 10.12 -3.86
C ASP A 526 -2.32 9.42 -2.59
N SER A 527 -2.21 10.11 -1.45
CA SER A 527 -1.85 9.49 -0.18
C SER A 527 -2.91 8.46 0.23
N ILE A 528 -2.47 7.26 0.64
CA ILE A 528 -3.34 6.19 1.21
C ILE A 528 -4.21 6.67 2.39
N ILE A 529 -3.84 7.83 2.95
CA ILE A 529 -4.37 8.39 4.18
C ILE A 529 -5.67 9.19 3.96
N LYS A 530 -5.84 9.79 2.77
CA LYS A 530 -7.05 10.56 2.42
C LYS A 530 -7.82 9.85 1.32
N LEU A 531 -8.81 9.07 1.72
CA LEU A 531 -9.79 8.60 0.75
C LEU A 531 -10.61 9.82 0.27
N PRO A 532 -11.05 9.86 -1.00
CA PRO A 532 -12.01 10.87 -1.48
C PRO A 532 -13.42 10.58 -0.95
N LEU A 533 -13.52 10.35 0.36
CA LEU A 533 -14.75 10.09 1.11
C LEU A 533 -15.08 11.31 1.95
N MET A 534 -16.37 11.60 2.02
CA MET A 534 -16.91 12.69 2.82
C MET A 534 -18.04 12.16 3.69
N ASP A 535 -18.04 12.50 4.97
CA ASP A 535 -19.12 12.18 5.88
C ASP A 535 -20.43 12.76 5.34
N ALA A 536 -21.45 11.92 5.19
CA ALA A 536 -22.68 12.31 4.53
C ALA A 536 -23.56 13.23 5.39
N GLU A 537 -23.37 13.27 6.71
CA GLU A 537 -24.13 14.14 7.62
C GLU A 537 -23.45 15.50 7.78
N THR A 538 -22.13 15.52 7.98
CA THR A 538 -21.39 16.75 8.29
C THR A 538 -20.75 17.42 7.08
N GLY A 539 -20.43 16.65 6.03
CA GLY A 539 -19.64 17.13 4.89
C GLY A 539 -18.14 17.19 5.16
N ASP A 540 -17.67 16.65 6.30
CA ASP A 540 -16.26 16.61 6.64
C ASP A 540 -15.52 15.50 5.87
N PRO A 541 -14.25 15.69 5.49
CA PRO A 541 -13.46 14.63 4.87
C PRO A 541 -13.20 13.50 5.88
N LEU A 542 -13.10 12.27 5.37
CA LEU A 542 -12.78 11.09 6.18
C LEU A 542 -11.39 10.57 5.85
N ASP A 543 -10.66 10.13 6.87
CA ASP A 543 -9.49 9.29 6.66
C ASP A 543 -9.88 7.83 6.34
N TRP A 544 -8.87 7.02 6.06
CA TRP A 544 -9.03 5.60 5.80
C TRP A 544 -9.65 4.81 6.98
N SER A 545 -9.58 5.33 8.22
CA SER A 545 -10.22 4.77 9.41
C SER A 545 -11.66 5.26 9.63
N GLY A 546 -12.14 6.14 8.76
CA GLY A 546 -13.46 6.76 8.88
C GLY A 546 -13.55 7.86 9.94
N LYS A 547 -12.45 8.49 10.36
CA LYS A 547 -12.47 9.64 11.28
C LYS A 547 -12.54 10.96 10.50
N THR A 548 -13.37 11.90 10.97
CA THR A 548 -13.55 13.24 10.37
C THR A 548 -12.48 14.26 10.78
N GLN A 549 -11.76 13.99 11.88
CA GLN A 549 -10.76 14.90 12.46
C GLN A 549 -9.33 14.42 12.21
N PHE A 550 -9.09 13.73 11.09
CA PHE A 550 -7.75 13.33 10.78
C PHE A 550 -6.95 14.49 10.20
N GLN A 551 -6.03 15.03 10.98
CA GLN A 551 -4.94 15.83 10.43
C GLN A 551 -3.81 14.88 10.04
N PRO A 552 -3.45 14.77 8.74
CA PRO A 552 -2.23 14.07 8.39
C PRO A 552 -1.08 14.65 9.21
N PRO A 553 -0.12 13.84 9.67
CA PRO A 553 1.08 14.37 10.27
C PRO A 553 1.67 15.39 9.30
N LYS A 554 1.51 16.67 9.64
CA LYS A 554 2.07 17.75 8.85
C LYS A 554 3.55 17.72 9.11
N PHE A 555 4.30 17.43 8.06
CA PHE A 555 5.75 17.55 8.07
C PHE A 555 6.09 19.03 8.26
N TYR A 556 6.67 19.38 9.40
CA TYR A 556 7.03 20.76 9.66
C TYR A 556 8.50 20.96 9.30
N GLY A 557 8.73 21.62 8.17
CA GLY A 557 9.97 22.35 7.96
C GLY A 557 9.93 23.62 8.80
N PHE A 558 10.54 23.59 9.98
CA PHE A 558 10.58 24.77 10.85
C PHE A 558 11.32 25.93 10.16
N THR A 559 10.76 27.13 10.26
CA THR A 559 11.19 28.30 9.47
C THR A 559 12.28 29.13 10.15
N ASP A 560 12.53 28.90 11.44
CA ASP A 560 13.34 29.73 12.34
C ASP A 560 14.56 29.01 12.92
N ILE A 561 14.98 27.91 12.30
CA ILE A 561 16.07 27.05 12.80
C ILE A 561 17.42 27.29 12.11
N GLN A 562 17.44 28.12 11.05
CA GLN A 562 18.64 28.33 10.23
C GLN A 562 19.79 28.90 11.06
N GLY A 563 20.94 28.23 11.03
CA GLY A 563 22.14 28.64 11.77
C GLY A 563 22.15 28.24 13.24
N ASN A 564 21.10 27.57 13.73
CA ASN A 564 21.12 26.91 15.02
C ASN A 564 22.02 25.67 14.97
N TYR A 565 22.72 25.36 16.05
CA TYR A 565 23.63 24.21 16.08
C TYR A 565 22.89 22.86 15.97
N ALA A 566 21.61 22.81 16.36
CA ALA A 566 20.76 21.62 16.31
C ALA A 566 19.82 21.65 15.08
N GLU A 567 20.09 22.48 14.07
CA GLU A 567 19.25 22.60 12.86
C GLU A 567 18.92 21.24 12.24
N LYS A 568 19.89 20.33 12.22
CA LYS A 568 19.71 18.96 11.70
C LYS A 568 18.75 18.14 12.57
N GLU A 569 19.00 18.09 13.88
CA GLU A 569 18.19 17.33 14.83
C GLU A 569 16.76 17.86 14.89
N ILE A 570 16.60 19.19 14.90
CA ILE A 570 15.30 19.85 14.87
C ILE A 570 14.55 19.51 13.57
N SER A 571 15.24 19.49 12.43
CA SER A 571 14.64 19.10 11.14
C SER A 571 14.18 17.64 11.12
N ILE A 572 14.93 16.72 11.74
CA ILE A 572 14.56 15.30 11.87
C ILE A 572 13.31 15.15 12.74
N LEU A 573 13.23 15.87 13.86
CA LEU A 573 12.04 15.81 14.72
C LEU A 573 10.82 16.45 14.06
N GLY A 574 11.02 17.53 13.30
CA GLY A 574 9.95 18.13 12.49
C GLY A 574 9.43 17.19 11.40
N SER A 575 10.27 16.33 10.82
CA SER A 575 9.86 15.36 9.80
C SER A 575 9.04 14.19 10.37
N ILE A 576 9.09 13.94 11.67
CA ILE A 576 8.21 12.97 12.35
C ILE A 576 7.03 13.64 13.08
N GLY A 577 6.85 14.96 12.89
CA GLY A 577 5.74 15.72 13.48
C GLY A 577 5.90 16.08 14.96
N ALA A 578 7.11 15.92 15.53
CA ALA A 578 7.43 16.33 16.90
C ALA A 578 7.64 17.85 17.00
N PHE A 579 7.48 18.42 18.21
CA PHE A 579 7.67 19.85 18.51
C PHE A 579 6.83 20.86 17.72
N ARG A 580 5.63 20.45 17.28
CA ARG A 580 4.74 21.24 16.42
C ARG A 580 3.79 22.20 17.13
N GLU A 581 3.95 22.45 18.43
CA GLU A 581 2.96 23.19 19.23
C GLU A 581 2.70 24.62 18.71
N ASP A 582 3.72 25.23 18.10
CA ASP A 582 3.68 26.57 17.52
C ASP A 582 3.62 26.56 15.97
N GLY A 583 3.19 25.44 15.36
CA GLY A 583 3.07 25.30 13.91
C GLY A 583 4.43 25.26 13.19
N GLU A 584 4.66 26.20 12.27
CA GLU A 584 5.85 26.25 11.40
C GLU A 584 7.09 26.89 12.06
N THR A 585 7.01 27.26 13.35
CA THR A 585 8.15 27.82 14.11
C THR A 585 8.55 26.91 15.25
N PHE A 586 9.84 26.62 15.37
CA PHE A 586 10.39 25.77 16.42
C PHE A 586 10.74 26.55 17.69
N ARG A 587 11.20 27.80 17.57
CA ARG A 587 11.63 28.68 18.66
C ARG A 587 12.78 28.08 19.48
N PRO A 588 13.97 27.92 18.87
CA PRO A 588 15.05 27.11 19.43
C PRO A 588 15.56 27.57 20.80
N ASP A 589 15.51 28.87 21.08
CA ASP A 589 16.03 29.47 22.31
C ASP A 589 14.99 29.52 23.45
N ASP A 590 13.73 29.19 23.16
CA ASP A 590 12.70 29.15 24.19
C ASP A 590 12.96 28.00 25.15
N LYS A 591 12.50 28.17 26.39
CA LYS A 591 12.65 27.17 27.44
C LYS A 591 11.78 25.94 27.14
N LEU A 592 12.34 24.76 27.34
CA LEU A 592 11.63 23.50 27.13
C LEU A 592 10.72 23.17 28.31
N THR A 593 9.44 22.90 28.02
CA THR A 593 8.48 22.36 29.00
C THR A 593 8.47 20.83 28.96
N LEU A 594 8.16 20.22 30.10
CA LEU A 594 8.12 18.76 30.22
C LEU A 594 7.09 18.15 29.26
N ILE A 595 5.88 18.71 29.18
CA ILE A 595 4.83 18.17 28.30
C ILE A 595 5.23 18.20 26.81
N SER A 596 5.94 19.24 26.37
CA SER A 596 6.42 19.34 24.98
C SER A 596 7.49 18.30 24.68
N LEU A 597 8.41 18.06 25.63
CA LEU A 597 9.40 16.99 25.50
C LEU A 597 8.74 15.60 25.47
N LEU A 598 7.78 15.32 26.36
CA LEU A 598 7.10 14.03 26.40
C LEU A 598 6.30 13.76 25.11
N ARG A 599 5.61 14.79 24.59
CA ARG A 599 4.95 14.69 23.29
C ARG A 599 5.93 14.34 22.17
N ALA A 600 7.10 14.98 22.16
CA ALA A 600 8.15 14.68 21.17
C ALA A 600 8.72 13.25 21.33
N MET A 601 8.89 12.77 22.56
CA MET A 601 9.34 11.40 22.85
C MET A 601 8.33 10.35 22.36
N LEU A 602 7.03 10.56 22.62
CA LEU A 602 5.97 9.66 22.13
C LEU A 602 5.92 9.64 20.60
N ALA A 603 5.97 10.81 19.97
CA ALA A 603 5.98 10.93 18.51
C ALA A 603 7.15 10.16 17.86
N ALA A 604 8.28 10.03 18.57
CA ALA A 604 9.45 9.32 18.09
C ALA A 604 9.43 7.80 18.36
N GLU A 605 8.64 7.31 19.32
CA GLU A 605 8.60 5.89 19.73
C GLU A 605 7.46 5.11 19.09
N GLU A 606 6.25 5.68 19.02
CA GLU A 606 5.02 4.93 18.73
C GLU A 606 4.43 5.22 17.34
N SER A 607 5.23 5.77 16.42
CA SER A 607 4.84 6.07 15.04
C SER A 607 3.41 6.57 14.87
N ASN A 608 3.16 7.83 15.24
CA ASN A 608 1.91 8.55 14.95
C ASN A 608 0.60 7.89 15.43
N GLN A 609 0.62 6.99 16.42
CA GLN A 609 -0.62 6.69 17.13
C GLN A 609 -1.07 7.93 17.93
N ASP A 610 -2.12 8.53 17.38
CA ASP A 610 -2.87 9.71 17.80
C ASP A 610 -2.08 10.99 18.09
N ASN A 611 -2.07 11.84 17.06
CA ASN A 611 -1.54 13.19 17.09
C ASN A 611 -2.35 14.18 17.97
N ASP A 612 -3.45 13.74 18.57
CA ASP A 612 -4.38 14.55 19.36
C ASP A 612 -4.48 14.12 20.83
N LEU A 613 -3.49 13.37 21.34
CA LEU A 613 -3.44 13.04 22.76
C LEU A 613 -3.48 14.32 23.63
N SER A 614 -4.44 14.33 24.54
CA SER A 614 -4.55 15.36 25.58
C SER A 614 -3.31 15.34 26.49
N GLU A 615 -3.07 16.45 27.21
CA GLU A 615 -1.95 16.52 28.17
C GLU A 615 -2.03 15.41 29.22
N GLU A 616 -3.24 15.00 29.61
CA GLU A 616 -3.46 13.91 30.55
C GLU A 616 -3.06 12.56 29.96
N GLU A 617 -3.43 12.27 28.71
CA GLU A 617 -3.07 11.00 28.05
C GLU A 617 -1.55 10.89 27.85
N ILE A 618 -0.90 11.96 27.38
CA ILE A 618 0.57 12.03 27.25
C ILE A 618 1.22 11.74 28.60
N TRP A 619 0.69 12.30 29.68
CA TRP A 619 1.22 12.09 31.02
C TRP A 619 1.05 10.64 31.50
N GLN A 620 -0.10 10.03 31.27
CA GLN A 620 -0.35 8.64 31.64
C GLN A 620 0.54 7.67 30.85
N LEU A 621 0.73 7.91 29.53
CA LEU A 621 1.63 7.11 28.70
C LEU A 621 3.09 7.27 29.15
N ALA A 622 3.55 8.49 29.42
CA ALA A 622 4.90 8.73 29.91
C ALA A 622 5.19 8.01 31.25
N LYS A 623 4.19 7.94 32.14
CA LYS A 623 4.27 7.16 33.38
C LYS A 623 4.29 5.66 33.13
N LYS A 624 3.40 5.17 32.26
CA LYS A 624 3.32 3.76 31.86
C LYS A 624 4.66 3.28 31.27
N ASN A 625 5.31 4.13 30.46
CA ASN A 625 6.62 3.87 29.86
C ASN A 625 7.79 4.10 30.82
N GLY A 626 7.54 4.54 32.07
CA GLY A 626 8.57 4.71 33.08
C GLY A 626 9.52 5.89 32.84
N TRP A 627 9.15 6.88 32.03
CA TRP A 627 10.02 8.01 31.68
C TRP A 627 10.05 9.09 32.77
N VAL A 628 8.92 9.29 33.46
CA VAL A 628 8.73 10.35 34.45
C VAL A 628 8.38 9.81 35.83
N GLU A 629 8.80 10.54 36.87
CA GLU A 629 8.46 10.28 38.27
C GLU A 629 7.26 11.14 38.72
N GLU A 630 6.53 10.69 39.75
CA GLU A 630 5.32 11.38 40.27
C GLU A 630 5.56 12.79 40.82
N THR A 631 6.82 13.14 41.11
CA THR A 631 7.19 14.43 41.73
C THR A 631 7.26 15.59 40.72
N LEU A 632 7.32 15.30 39.42
CA LEU A 632 7.37 16.30 38.36
C LEU A 632 5.96 16.78 37.96
N GLN A 633 5.87 18.00 37.43
CA GLN A 633 4.61 18.59 36.95
C GLN A 633 4.63 18.69 35.42
N PRO A 634 3.54 18.33 34.70
CA PRO A 634 3.54 18.31 33.23
C PRO A 634 4.00 19.61 32.57
N ASN A 635 3.63 20.77 33.13
CA ASN A 635 3.94 22.08 32.58
C ASN A 635 5.20 22.73 33.17
N SER A 636 6.01 22.01 33.96
CA SER A 636 7.26 22.55 34.48
C SER A 636 8.33 22.67 33.40
N GLU A 637 9.24 23.62 33.58
CA GLU A 637 10.49 23.71 32.82
C GLU A 637 11.39 22.48 33.07
N VAL A 638 12.11 22.02 32.05
CA VAL A 638 13.01 20.86 32.15
C VAL A 638 14.42 21.32 32.49
N SER A 639 14.98 20.83 33.61
CA SER A 639 16.40 21.03 33.93
C SER A 639 17.28 20.05 33.16
N ARG A 640 18.56 20.38 32.98
CA ARG A 640 19.53 19.52 32.29
C ARG A 640 19.72 18.16 32.98
N GLU A 641 19.63 18.14 34.31
CA GLU A 641 19.60 16.90 35.09
C GLU A 641 18.38 16.03 34.74
N ASN A 642 17.17 16.61 34.72
CA ASN A 642 15.96 15.86 34.41
C ASN A 642 15.91 15.39 32.96
N LEU A 643 16.40 16.20 32.01
CA LEU A 643 16.58 15.79 30.62
C LEU A 643 17.46 14.53 30.56
N SER A 644 18.61 14.52 31.25
CA SER A 644 19.52 13.37 31.29
C SER A 644 18.85 12.11 31.82
N LYS A 645 18.06 12.23 32.91
CA LYS A 645 17.31 11.10 33.48
C LYS A 645 16.31 10.52 32.47
N MET A 646 15.49 11.38 31.84
CA MET A 646 14.47 10.96 30.89
C MET A 646 15.08 10.31 29.64
N MET A 647 16.15 10.88 29.09
CA MET A 647 16.83 10.32 27.92
C MET A 647 17.42 8.92 28.19
N ILE A 648 18.01 8.71 29.37
CA ILE A 648 18.57 7.40 29.74
C ILE A 648 17.48 6.37 30.04
N ARG A 649 16.33 6.78 30.56
CA ARG A 649 15.14 5.93 30.72
C ARG A 649 14.53 5.52 29.39
N LEU A 650 14.47 6.45 28.44
CA LEU A 650 13.93 6.21 27.09
C LEU A 650 14.60 5.01 26.40
N ILE A 651 15.91 4.86 26.57
CA ILE A 651 16.69 3.74 26.01
C ILE A 651 16.89 2.56 26.98
N GLY A 652 16.11 2.50 28.06
CA GLY A 652 16.13 1.38 29.00
C GLY A 652 17.42 1.23 29.83
N MET A 653 18.26 2.27 29.90
CA MET A 653 19.56 2.22 30.57
C MET A 653 19.53 2.67 32.04
N GLU A 654 18.35 2.90 32.60
CA GLU A 654 18.18 3.27 34.01
C GLU A 654 18.89 2.31 35.00
N PRO A 655 18.80 0.97 34.87
CA PRO A 655 19.51 0.06 35.78
C PRO A 655 21.02 0.27 35.77
N SER A 656 21.59 0.66 34.64
CA SER A 656 23.01 0.99 34.53
C SER A 656 23.29 2.30 35.26
N ALA A 657 22.51 3.36 34.97
CA ALA A 657 22.65 4.68 35.60
C ALA A 657 22.56 4.66 37.13
N GLN A 658 21.85 3.70 37.71
CA GLN A 658 21.69 3.56 39.16
C GLN A 658 22.87 2.85 39.86
N ILE A 659 23.86 2.32 39.12
CA ILE A 659 25.04 1.69 39.71
C ILE A 659 25.87 2.75 40.45
N LYS A 660 26.13 2.51 41.73
CA LYS A 660 26.79 3.49 42.60
C LYS A 660 28.30 3.39 42.53
N ASP A 661 28.96 4.52 42.77
CA ASP A 661 30.40 4.64 43.03
C ASP A 661 31.34 4.24 41.87
N ILE A 662 30.82 4.06 40.64
CA ILE A 662 31.61 3.79 39.44
C ILE A 662 31.69 4.97 38.45
N TYR A 663 30.80 5.95 38.59
CA TYR A 663 30.66 7.06 37.64
C TYR A 663 31.55 8.24 38.00
N THR A 664 32.18 8.82 36.99
CA THR A 664 32.97 10.05 37.10
C THR A 664 32.65 10.95 35.90
N VAL A 665 32.69 12.26 36.13
CA VAL A 665 32.46 13.27 35.09
C VAL A 665 33.53 14.35 35.17
N PRO A 666 33.98 14.92 34.04
CA PRO A 666 35.06 15.90 34.02
C PRO A 666 34.60 17.34 34.32
N PHE A 667 33.39 17.53 34.86
CA PHE A 667 32.78 18.86 35.02
C PHE A 667 33.33 19.62 36.23
N THR A 668 33.54 20.93 36.06
CA THR A 668 34.03 21.82 37.13
C THR A 668 33.04 21.96 38.28
N ASP A 669 31.75 21.84 37.99
CA ASP A 669 30.60 21.93 38.89
C ASP A 669 30.07 20.54 39.28
N ALA A 670 30.86 19.47 39.12
CA ALA A 670 30.43 18.10 39.45
C ALA A 670 29.93 17.91 40.90
N LYS A 671 30.29 18.82 41.82
CA LYS A 671 29.81 18.82 43.22
C LYS A 671 28.35 19.27 43.37
N GLU A 672 27.80 19.96 42.38
CA GLU A 672 26.41 20.43 42.35
C GLU A 672 25.45 19.34 41.86
N ILE A 673 25.99 18.27 41.26
CA ILE A 673 25.21 17.13 40.77
C ILE A 673 24.71 16.30 41.96
N GLN A 674 23.42 15.99 41.96
CA GLN A 674 22.84 15.10 42.98
C GLN A 674 23.44 13.70 42.85
N LYS A 675 23.70 13.02 43.98
CA LYS A 675 24.42 11.73 44.00
C LYS A 675 23.67 10.67 43.17
N GLU A 676 22.35 10.70 43.23
CA GLU A 676 21.43 9.80 42.52
C GLU A 676 21.39 10.09 41.01
N SER A 677 21.77 11.29 40.59
CA SER A 677 21.74 11.76 39.20
C SER A 677 23.06 11.56 38.46
N LEU A 678 24.15 11.33 39.20
CA LEU A 678 25.51 11.25 38.66
C LEU A 678 25.65 10.20 37.54
N GLY A 679 25.07 9.02 37.70
CA GLY A 679 25.16 7.97 36.68
C GLY A 679 24.39 8.30 35.41
N TYR A 680 23.20 8.91 35.52
CA TYR A 680 22.42 9.35 34.36
C TYR A 680 23.17 10.41 33.56
N ILE A 681 23.72 11.40 34.25
CA ILE A 681 24.50 12.47 33.63
C ILE A 681 25.78 11.94 32.99
N ALA A 682 26.50 11.03 33.67
CA ALA A 682 27.73 10.46 33.15
C ALA A 682 27.49 9.64 31.87
N LEU A 683 26.41 8.84 31.84
CA LEU A 683 26.01 8.10 30.64
C LEU A 683 25.57 9.04 29.52
N ALA A 684 24.70 10.01 29.82
CA ALA A 684 24.20 10.95 28.81
C ALA A 684 25.33 11.75 28.17
N TRP A 685 26.26 12.25 28.97
CA TRP A 685 27.46 12.90 28.46
C TRP A 685 28.38 11.96 27.67
N GLY A 686 28.69 10.78 28.22
CA GLY A 686 29.60 9.82 27.60
C GLY A 686 29.10 9.27 26.26
N MET A 687 27.78 9.25 26.05
CA MET A 687 27.14 8.82 24.81
C MET A 687 26.94 9.95 23.79
N GLY A 688 27.24 11.20 24.18
CA GLY A 688 27.07 12.40 23.35
C GLY A 688 25.64 12.93 23.28
N ILE A 689 24.76 12.50 24.18
CA ILE A 689 23.35 12.95 24.28
C ILE A 689 23.28 14.42 24.69
N LEU A 690 24.21 14.86 25.55
CA LEU A 690 24.29 16.26 25.96
C LEU A 690 25.32 17.00 25.10
N LYS A 691 24.92 18.11 24.51
CA LYS A 691 25.86 19.07 23.92
C LYS A 691 26.30 20.08 24.98
N LEU A 692 27.60 20.12 25.27
CA LEU A 692 28.20 21.08 26.19
C LEU A 692 29.34 21.79 25.47
N ASP A 693 29.34 23.13 25.46
CA ASP A 693 30.38 23.94 24.82
C ASP A 693 31.58 24.22 25.77
N GLU A 694 31.43 23.91 27.06
CA GLU A 694 32.42 24.13 28.13
C GLU A 694 32.53 22.93 29.09
N ASN A 695 33.52 22.94 30.00
CA ASN A 695 33.70 21.91 31.03
C ASN A 695 32.75 22.10 32.24
N THR A 696 31.59 22.72 32.05
CA THR A 696 30.60 23.00 33.11
C THR A 696 29.23 22.51 32.67
N LEU A 697 28.51 21.80 33.56
CA LEU A 697 27.24 21.17 33.23
C LEU A 697 26.02 22.07 33.50
N TYR A 698 26.02 22.80 34.60
CA TYR A 698 24.86 23.52 35.17
C TYR A 698 23.62 22.60 35.33
N PRO A 699 23.63 21.63 36.26
CA PRO A 699 22.62 20.56 36.34
C PRO A 699 21.18 21.07 36.49
N GLU A 700 20.96 22.15 37.25
CA GLU A 700 19.64 22.72 37.52
C GLU A 700 19.19 23.79 36.50
N GLN A 701 20.02 24.11 35.51
CA GLN A 701 19.67 25.09 34.49
C GLN A 701 18.56 24.52 33.59
N THR A 702 17.53 25.34 33.34
CA THR A 702 16.50 25.03 32.34
C THR A 702 17.13 24.91 30.96
N VAL A 703 16.83 23.81 30.27
CA VAL A 703 17.26 23.59 28.89
C VAL A 703 16.35 24.32 27.91
N THR A 704 16.93 24.73 26.79
CA THR A 704 16.24 25.27 25.62
C THR A 704 15.57 24.15 24.81
N ARG A 705 14.63 24.52 23.93
CA ARG A 705 14.04 23.58 22.97
C ARG A 705 15.09 22.95 22.06
N ALA A 706 16.09 23.71 21.61
CA ALA A 706 17.19 23.18 20.80
C ALA A 706 18.04 22.13 21.55
N GLU A 707 18.32 22.34 22.84
CA GLU A 707 19.00 21.36 23.68
C GLU A 707 18.17 20.08 23.85
N GLY A 708 16.85 20.21 24.04
CA GLY A 708 15.93 19.07 24.11
C GLY A 708 15.88 18.26 22.82
N ALA A 709 15.74 18.93 21.67
CA ALA A 709 15.73 18.30 20.36
C ALA A 709 17.04 17.56 20.06
N TYR A 710 18.17 18.21 20.33
CA TYR A 710 19.49 17.60 20.21
C TYR A 710 19.58 16.32 21.04
N ALA A 711 19.24 16.41 22.33
CA ALA A 711 19.33 15.26 23.23
C ALA A 711 18.44 14.10 22.76
N LEU A 712 17.19 14.38 22.40
CA LEU A 712 16.25 13.35 21.96
C LEU A 712 16.75 12.59 20.72
N VAL A 713 17.20 13.29 19.69
CA VAL A 713 17.73 12.63 18.47
C VAL A 713 18.97 11.81 18.78
N HIS A 714 19.92 12.35 19.54
CA HIS A 714 21.15 11.62 19.89
C HIS A 714 20.88 10.43 20.81
N THR A 715 19.85 10.48 21.65
CA THR A 715 19.37 9.34 22.43
C THR A 715 18.81 8.24 21.54
N LEU A 716 17.92 8.59 20.62
CA LEU A 716 17.25 7.61 19.76
C LEU A 716 18.21 6.95 18.75
N LEU A 717 19.27 7.66 18.33
CA LEU A 717 20.38 7.09 17.54
C LEU A 717 21.27 6.10 18.33
N ARG A 718 20.97 5.83 19.61
CA ARG A 718 21.71 4.89 20.48
C ARG A 718 20.83 3.76 21.01
N LYS A 719 19.54 3.79 20.67
CA LYS A 719 18.65 2.64 20.84
C LYS A 719 19.09 1.54 19.86
#